data_AF-A0A960X139-F1
#
_entry.id   AF-A0A960X139-F1
#
_cell.length_a   1.000
_cell.length_b   1.000
_cell.length_c   1.000
_cell.angle_alpha   90.00
_cell.angle_beta   90.00
_cell.angle_gamma   90.00
#
_symmetry.space_group_name_H-M   'P 1'
#
loop_
_entity.id
_entity.type
_entity.pdbx_description
1 polymer ?
#
loop_
_entity_poly.entity_id
_entity_poly.type
_entity_poly.pdbx_seq_one_letter_code
_entity_poly.pdbx_strand_id
1 'polypeptide(L)'
;MIPRPTNASYLFLLSCLMAQPLCGQNDAGGNDATDKVQPAPVMQWRFDNATEAGPRSPSYLGFSADNKAMLFPGDGKKGVIEVKDSESIRFGLNDTITIEAWVKTAGLTSGAPYIVGKGRLGTKEFGANNQNYAFRLQAGKTGAQIGFLFHSADVPGKKGEWHRWWSTEMMPAAGWHHVAVTYTFGKPKSIKGFIDGRETDGTWDMGGATDRGPVVDGDSLLVGTGSTRTGTHALKGWLDDVAIYRGPVDFDLIKSRYQFVPPPPAVVAKDVPAGRVLVQLAEEGMPDANAWPSEPPKVAETYTEDAFGFLNVPQKYVETGVRGDRHVPFLLRAAATVTLPKGKHRLLLRARGATNLYIDGKTILNTPFPPTDSDGHHLVADQKGYLDLGPDFRFVPPGNRESWCEFEATGKPQFVVLETVVGSFAGKSVRRPELGETVVAWSREGTETWQLLTPGNREVAFTDKGIETYEAERNSYYAEVDAKARAAMRATHDDYWNKRREAAKAWIAKTPEVKVPELVKGFPASNPIDKFIAAKIAEVSDQATHQGSVDFFKDVAPVFEAKCVECHRGTKAKGGLRLDSLADAMKGGKSDGAAVEPGKPSASAIIARITSDDEDEVMPPKGSRVSKEETALITKWISEGAYWPEIRADHLTLTQPADDLTFLRRVTLDTVGVVPSLEEIAAFEKNPDRAAVIDRLVADPRWADHWMGYWQDVLAENP
;
A
#
# COMPACT_ATOMS: atom_id res chain seq x y z
N MET A 1 -84.77 -14.77 -18.78
CA MET A 1 -84.23 -15.12 -17.45
C MET A 1 -82.80 -15.62 -17.63
N ILE A 2 -81.83 -14.81 -17.22
CA ILE A 2 -80.44 -15.19 -16.85
C ILE A 2 -80.52 -15.91 -15.48
N PRO A 3 -79.53 -16.67 -14.95
CA PRO A 3 -78.16 -17.10 -15.36
C PRO A 3 -77.95 -18.64 -15.24
N ARG A 4 -76.79 -19.31 -15.28
CA ARG A 4 -75.38 -19.21 -15.75
C ARG A 4 -74.72 -20.60 -15.44
N PRO A 5 -73.52 -20.91 -15.93
CA PRO A 5 -73.18 -22.24 -16.44
C PRO A 5 -72.02 -22.98 -15.69
N THR A 6 -71.91 -24.29 -15.96
CA THR A 6 -70.73 -25.13 -16.36
C THR A 6 -69.40 -25.03 -15.60
N ASN A 7 -68.57 -26.06 -15.41
CA ASN A 7 -68.57 -27.48 -15.78
C ASN A 7 -67.47 -28.21 -14.99
N ALA A 8 -67.78 -29.47 -14.65
CA ALA A 8 -66.93 -30.65 -14.52
C ALA A 8 -65.48 -30.53 -14.00
N SER A 9 -65.30 -30.95 -12.75
CA SER A 9 -64.06 -31.41 -12.14
C SER A 9 -63.80 -32.88 -12.51
N TYR A 10 -62.58 -33.22 -12.91
CA TYR A 10 -62.09 -34.60 -12.93
C TYR A 10 -61.01 -34.76 -11.84
N LEU A 11 -61.21 -35.75 -10.98
CA LEU A 11 -60.31 -36.23 -9.94
C LEU A 11 -58.93 -36.59 -10.50
N PHE A 12 -57.85 -36.18 -9.84
CA PHE A 12 -56.62 -36.96 -9.78
C PHE A 12 -55.93 -36.79 -8.41
N LEU A 13 -55.38 -37.90 -7.93
CA LEU A 13 -54.82 -38.13 -6.60
C LEU A 13 -53.71 -37.12 -6.22
N LEU A 14 -53.75 -36.63 -4.98
CA LEU A 14 -52.64 -35.94 -4.34
C LEU A 14 -51.75 -36.97 -3.63
N SER A 15 -50.55 -37.19 -4.16
CA SER A 15 -49.47 -37.94 -3.51
C SER A 15 -48.21 -37.08 -3.50
N CYS A 16 -47.57 -37.00 -2.33
CA CYS A 16 -46.24 -36.43 -2.09
C CYS A 16 -45.23 -36.89 -3.16
N LEU A 17 -44.32 -36.01 -3.59
CA LEU A 17 -42.86 -36.20 -3.53
C LEU A 17 -42.09 -35.01 -4.15
N MET A 18 -41.15 -34.51 -3.35
CA MET A 18 -39.75 -34.15 -3.67
C MET A 18 -39.42 -33.23 -4.85
N ALA A 19 -38.80 -32.09 -4.51
CA ALA A 19 -37.92 -31.34 -5.38
C ALA A 19 -36.55 -32.05 -5.48
N GLN A 20 -36.13 -32.37 -6.70
CA GLN A 20 -34.76 -32.76 -7.04
C GLN A 20 -33.98 -31.56 -7.59
N PRO A 21 -32.68 -31.42 -7.29
CA PRO A 21 -31.74 -30.65 -8.11
C PRO A 21 -31.04 -31.59 -9.13
N LEU A 22 -30.84 -31.10 -10.36
CA LEU A 22 -30.01 -31.75 -11.39
C LEU A 22 -28.91 -30.77 -11.82
N CYS A 23 -27.66 -31.02 -11.40
CA CYS A 23 -26.55 -31.38 -12.29
C CYS A 23 -25.31 -31.65 -11.43
N GLY A 24 -24.77 -32.87 -11.53
CA GLY A 24 -23.68 -33.37 -10.69
C GLY A 24 -22.29 -33.18 -11.30
N GLN A 25 -21.30 -33.18 -10.42
CA GLN A 25 -19.98 -33.76 -10.67
C GLN A 25 -19.72 -34.79 -9.57
N ASN A 26 -19.37 -35.99 -10.00
CA ASN A 26 -18.99 -37.11 -9.13
C ASN A 26 -17.68 -36.78 -8.42
N ASP A 27 -17.63 -36.98 -7.10
CA ASP A 27 -16.49 -37.61 -6.46
C ASP A 27 -16.98 -38.46 -5.29
N ALA A 28 -16.50 -39.70 -5.26
CA ALA A 28 -16.97 -40.77 -4.41
C ALA A 28 -16.49 -40.59 -2.97
N GLY A 29 -17.43 -40.62 -2.02
CA GLY A 29 -17.16 -40.72 -0.59
C GLY A 29 -18.48 -40.76 0.15
N GLY A 30 -18.99 -41.96 0.43
CA GLY A 30 -20.24 -42.15 1.16
C GLY A 30 -20.14 -41.54 2.56
N ASN A 31 -21.04 -40.60 2.87
CA ASN A 31 -21.28 -40.14 4.24
C ASN A 31 -22.50 -40.88 4.79
N ASP A 32 -22.24 -41.93 5.57
CA ASP A 32 -23.16 -42.36 6.62
C ASP A 32 -23.27 -41.22 7.65
N ALA A 33 -24.35 -40.45 7.55
CA ALA A 33 -24.79 -39.57 8.64
C ALA A 33 -25.25 -40.46 9.80
N THR A 34 -24.31 -40.84 10.65
CA THR A 34 -24.63 -41.52 11.92
C THR A 34 -25.17 -40.50 12.91
N ASP A 35 -26.34 -40.79 13.46
CA ASP A 35 -26.94 -40.19 14.67
C ASP A 35 -25.99 -40.28 15.88
N LYS A 36 -24.88 -39.53 15.85
CA LYS A 36 -24.02 -39.37 17.02
C LYS A 36 -24.70 -38.38 17.95
N VAL A 37 -25.21 -38.89 19.07
CA VAL A 37 -25.69 -38.08 20.20
C VAL A 37 -24.58 -37.11 20.58
N GLN A 38 -24.81 -35.82 20.33
CA GLN A 38 -23.85 -34.77 20.64
C GLN A 38 -23.75 -34.60 22.16
N PRO A 39 -22.54 -34.42 22.71
CA PRO A 39 -22.41 -34.14 24.13
C PRO A 39 -23.10 -32.81 24.44
N ALA A 40 -23.93 -32.78 25.49
CA ALA A 40 -24.41 -31.52 26.04
C ALA A 40 -23.23 -30.76 26.68
N PRO A 41 -23.19 -29.42 26.62
CA PRO A 41 -22.13 -28.66 27.25
C PRO A 41 -22.18 -28.89 28.77
N VAL A 42 -21.02 -29.13 29.38
CA VAL A 42 -20.88 -29.17 30.84
C VAL A 42 -21.01 -27.78 31.46
N MET A 43 -20.74 -26.73 30.66
CA MET A 43 -20.94 -25.32 30.98
C MET A 43 -21.21 -24.54 29.69
N GLN A 44 -22.13 -23.57 29.71
CA GLN A 44 -22.42 -22.67 28.59
C GLN A 44 -22.81 -21.27 29.09
N TRP A 45 -22.28 -20.23 28.44
CA TRP A 45 -22.61 -18.82 28.70
C TRP A 45 -23.02 -18.12 27.40
N ARG A 46 -24.33 -17.83 27.27
CA ARG A 46 -24.91 -17.07 26.14
C ARG A 46 -25.06 -15.57 26.42
N PHE A 47 -24.82 -15.15 27.66
CA PHE A 47 -24.88 -13.75 28.06
C PHE A 47 -26.16 -12.99 27.66
N ASP A 48 -27.32 -13.67 27.60
CA ASP A 48 -28.60 -13.10 27.16
C ASP A 48 -29.01 -11.83 27.96
N ASN A 49 -28.53 -11.71 29.19
CA ASN A 49 -28.78 -10.56 30.08
C ASN A 49 -27.74 -9.42 29.96
N ALA A 50 -26.79 -9.51 29.02
CA ALA A 50 -25.80 -8.47 28.80
C ALA A 50 -26.37 -7.29 28.00
N THR A 51 -25.63 -6.18 27.97
CA THR A 51 -26.10 -4.92 27.36
C THR A 51 -25.59 -4.70 25.94
N GLU A 52 -24.41 -5.23 25.62
CA GLU A 52 -23.71 -4.97 24.36
C GLU A 52 -24.23 -5.83 23.22
N ALA A 53 -24.00 -5.37 22.00
CA ALA A 53 -24.43 -6.09 20.80
C ALA A 53 -23.58 -7.34 20.52
N GLY A 54 -24.23 -8.50 20.50
CA GLY A 54 -23.64 -9.76 20.04
C GLY A 54 -23.65 -9.92 18.52
N PRO A 55 -23.20 -11.08 18.00
CA PRO A 55 -23.47 -11.48 16.62
C PRO A 55 -25.00 -11.54 16.40
N ARG A 56 -25.50 -11.01 15.29
CA ARG A 56 -26.95 -10.84 15.03
C ARG A 56 -27.32 -11.16 13.59
N SER A 57 -28.52 -11.68 13.40
CA SER A 57 -29.17 -11.75 12.09
C SER A 57 -29.44 -10.33 11.54
N PRO A 58 -29.34 -10.10 10.20
CA PRO A 58 -29.12 -11.08 9.13
C PRO A 58 -27.67 -11.50 8.95
N SER A 59 -26.70 -10.78 9.52
CA SER A 59 -25.29 -11.02 9.24
C SER A 59 -24.72 -12.30 9.87
N TYR A 60 -25.30 -12.76 10.97
CA TYR A 60 -24.97 -14.02 11.63
C TYR A 60 -26.25 -14.83 11.82
N LEU A 61 -26.55 -15.72 10.85
CA LEU A 61 -27.87 -16.37 10.74
C LEU A 61 -28.26 -17.24 11.95
N GLY A 62 -27.27 -17.71 12.72
CA GLY A 62 -27.49 -18.51 13.93
C GLY A 62 -27.99 -17.73 15.16
N PHE A 63 -28.09 -16.40 15.09
CA PHE A 63 -28.44 -15.53 16.21
C PHE A 63 -29.70 -14.71 15.95
N SER A 64 -30.41 -14.34 17.02
CA SER A 64 -31.53 -13.41 16.94
C SER A 64 -31.06 -12.00 16.57
N ALA A 65 -31.97 -11.17 16.05
CA ALA A 65 -31.66 -9.78 15.69
C ALA A 65 -31.35 -8.88 16.92
N ASP A 66 -31.76 -9.31 18.10
CA ASP A 66 -31.57 -8.60 19.37
C ASP A 66 -30.47 -9.20 20.26
N ASN A 67 -29.76 -10.23 19.78
CA ASN A 67 -28.75 -10.97 20.51
C ASN A 67 -27.73 -10.06 21.23
N LYS A 68 -27.31 -10.51 22.41
CA LYS A 68 -26.47 -9.76 23.35
C LYS A 68 -25.17 -10.48 23.59
N ALA A 69 -24.12 -9.72 23.91
CA ALA A 69 -22.84 -10.27 24.27
C ALA A 69 -22.23 -9.54 25.46
N MET A 70 -21.30 -10.19 26.15
CA MET A 70 -20.63 -9.60 27.30
C MET A 70 -19.34 -8.91 26.88
N LEU A 71 -19.17 -7.64 27.27
CA LEU A 71 -17.92 -6.89 27.12
C LEU A 71 -16.95 -7.21 28.27
N PHE A 72 -15.73 -7.53 27.89
CA PHE A 72 -14.57 -7.68 28.75
C PHE A 72 -13.64 -6.48 28.52
N PRO A 73 -13.42 -5.62 29.53
CA PRO A 73 -12.71 -4.36 29.34
C PRO A 73 -11.18 -4.51 29.21
N GLY A 74 -10.63 -5.71 29.44
CA GLY A 74 -9.20 -5.96 29.38
C GLY A 74 -8.39 -5.50 30.59
N ASP A 75 -9.03 -5.15 31.72
CA ASP A 75 -8.33 -4.77 32.96
C ASP A 75 -8.04 -5.97 33.89
N GLY A 76 -8.68 -7.12 33.63
CA GLY A 76 -8.54 -8.37 34.38
C GLY A 76 -9.30 -8.43 35.70
N LYS A 77 -9.99 -7.35 36.10
CA LYS A 77 -10.72 -7.25 37.38
C LYS A 77 -12.21 -7.09 37.18
N LYS A 78 -12.63 -6.30 36.18
CA LYS A 78 -14.03 -6.06 35.83
C LYS A 78 -14.46 -7.01 34.73
N GLY A 79 -15.72 -7.42 34.77
CA GLY A 79 -16.30 -8.31 33.76
C GLY A 79 -15.73 -9.73 33.77
N VAL A 80 -15.21 -10.22 34.91
CA VAL A 80 -14.73 -11.60 35.03
C VAL A 80 -15.86 -12.50 35.50
N ILE A 81 -16.04 -13.66 34.88
CA ILE A 81 -16.89 -14.73 35.43
C ILE A 81 -15.99 -15.74 36.11
N GLU A 82 -16.24 -15.94 37.40
CA GLU A 82 -15.60 -16.97 38.21
C GLU A 82 -16.60 -18.08 38.51
N VAL A 83 -16.23 -19.31 38.15
CA VAL A 83 -17.06 -20.49 38.28
C VAL A 83 -16.40 -21.39 39.31
N LYS A 84 -17.12 -21.67 40.39
CA LYS A 84 -16.65 -22.57 41.44
C LYS A 84 -16.36 -23.95 40.85
N ASP A 85 -15.31 -24.57 41.36
CA ASP A 85 -14.86 -25.88 40.92
C ASP A 85 -15.93 -26.99 41.08
N SER A 86 -15.92 -27.94 40.15
CA SER A 86 -16.74 -29.15 40.15
C SER A 86 -16.05 -30.27 39.35
N GLU A 87 -16.41 -31.53 39.60
CA GLU A 87 -15.86 -32.67 38.84
C GLU A 87 -16.12 -32.57 37.34
N SER A 88 -17.28 -32.01 36.94
CA SER A 88 -17.66 -31.87 35.53
C SER A 88 -16.66 -31.05 34.71
N ILE A 89 -15.95 -30.10 35.32
CA ILE A 89 -15.00 -29.21 34.65
C ILE A 89 -13.52 -29.57 34.89
N ARG A 90 -13.23 -30.72 35.52
CA ARG A 90 -11.88 -31.25 35.77
C ARG A 90 -11.51 -32.33 34.73
N PHE A 91 -10.51 -32.08 33.89
CA PHE A 91 -10.14 -33.02 32.81
C PHE A 91 -8.81 -33.70 33.12
N GLY A 92 -8.76 -35.02 33.08
CA GLY A 92 -7.57 -35.83 33.35
C GLY A 92 -7.00 -36.51 32.10
N LEU A 93 -6.06 -37.44 32.31
CA LEU A 93 -5.52 -38.27 31.23
C LEU A 93 -6.65 -39.04 30.52
N ASN A 94 -6.62 -39.07 29.19
CA ASN A 94 -7.63 -39.66 28.30
C ASN A 94 -9.00 -38.96 28.25
N ASP A 95 -9.24 -37.91 29.03
CA ASP A 95 -10.42 -37.09 28.84
C ASP A 95 -10.30 -36.27 27.55
N THR A 96 -11.41 -36.16 26.82
CA THR A 96 -11.55 -35.23 25.69
C THR A 96 -12.27 -33.98 26.12
N ILE A 97 -11.67 -32.83 25.84
CA ILE A 97 -12.27 -31.51 26.03
C ILE A 97 -12.54 -30.87 24.68
N THR A 98 -13.71 -30.27 24.51
CA THR A 98 -13.98 -29.30 23.45
C THR A 98 -14.39 -27.98 24.09
N ILE A 99 -13.80 -26.87 23.64
CA ILE A 99 -14.14 -25.52 24.06
C ILE A 99 -14.48 -24.72 22.80
N GLU A 100 -15.59 -24.00 22.79
CA GLU A 100 -15.95 -23.06 21.73
C GLU A 100 -16.41 -21.72 22.29
N ALA A 101 -16.29 -20.67 21.49
CA ALA A 101 -16.75 -19.32 21.81
C ALA A 101 -16.97 -18.49 20.55
N TRP A 102 -17.90 -17.54 20.63
CA TRP A 102 -17.93 -16.39 19.74
C TRP A 102 -17.11 -15.25 20.34
N VAL A 103 -16.23 -14.67 19.52
CA VAL A 103 -15.27 -13.65 19.98
C VAL A 103 -15.22 -12.49 19.01
N LYS A 104 -15.26 -11.27 19.55
CA LYS A 104 -14.90 -10.04 18.85
C LYS A 104 -13.85 -9.30 19.65
N THR A 105 -12.71 -8.98 19.04
CA THR A 105 -11.61 -8.30 19.77
C THR A 105 -11.70 -6.79 19.62
N ALA A 106 -11.31 -6.04 20.65
CA ALA A 106 -11.14 -4.57 20.61
C ALA A 106 -9.66 -4.19 20.60
N GLY A 107 -8.86 -4.99 19.87
CA GLY A 107 -7.40 -5.01 19.92
C GLY A 107 -6.87 -6.08 20.89
N LEU A 108 -5.72 -6.66 20.54
CA LEU A 108 -5.07 -7.69 21.33
C LEU A 108 -3.75 -7.19 21.90
N THR A 109 -3.48 -7.53 23.16
CA THR A 109 -2.18 -7.30 23.78
C THR A 109 -1.25 -8.48 23.50
N SER A 110 0.06 -8.26 23.62
CA SER A 110 1.07 -9.33 23.46
C SER A 110 1.00 -10.42 24.55
N GLY A 111 0.16 -10.24 25.58
CA GLY A 111 0.12 -11.09 26.76
C GLY A 111 -0.71 -12.36 26.65
N ALA A 112 -1.24 -12.68 25.47
CA ALA A 112 -2.08 -13.84 25.22
C ALA A 112 -3.32 -13.94 26.13
N PRO A 113 -4.36 -13.12 25.90
CA PRO A 113 -5.54 -13.09 26.75
C PRO A 113 -6.33 -14.39 26.73
N TYR A 114 -7.00 -14.68 27.85
CA TYR A 114 -7.78 -15.91 28.04
C TYR A 114 -9.22 -15.69 27.59
N ILE A 115 -9.75 -16.64 26.81
CA ILE A 115 -11.19 -16.81 26.63
C ILE A 115 -11.73 -17.52 27.87
N VAL A 116 -11.11 -18.65 28.23
CA VAL A 116 -11.43 -19.41 29.44
C VAL A 116 -10.19 -20.13 29.97
N GLY A 117 -10.08 -20.30 31.28
CA GLY A 117 -9.03 -21.13 31.88
C GLY A 117 -9.36 -21.62 33.28
N LYS A 118 -8.86 -22.82 33.61
CA LYS A 118 -8.98 -23.44 34.93
C LYS A 118 -7.61 -23.79 35.51
N GLY A 119 -7.37 -23.37 36.75
CA GLY A 119 -6.09 -23.52 37.46
C GLY A 119 -5.35 -22.20 37.67
N ARG A 120 -4.19 -22.27 38.34
CA ARG A 120 -3.26 -21.17 38.63
C ARG A 120 -3.75 -20.09 39.60
N LEU A 121 -4.72 -20.38 40.47
CA LEU A 121 -5.17 -19.48 41.53
C LEU A 121 -4.30 -19.52 42.78
N GLY A 122 -3.24 -20.33 42.79
CA GLY A 122 -2.23 -20.32 43.86
C GLY A 122 -2.70 -20.97 45.15
N THR A 123 -3.58 -21.97 45.07
CA THR A 123 -3.95 -22.79 46.23
C THR A 123 -2.72 -23.52 46.79
N LYS A 124 -2.68 -23.70 48.12
CA LYS A 124 -1.49 -24.20 48.86
C LYS A 124 -0.97 -25.56 48.40
N GLU A 125 -1.81 -26.35 47.72
CA GLU A 125 -1.54 -27.74 47.36
C GLU A 125 -0.71 -27.90 46.08
N PHE A 126 -0.86 -27.01 45.09
CA PHE A 126 -0.25 -27.19 43.76
C PHE A 126 0.58 -25.99 43.25
N GLY A 127 0.59 -24.86 43.98
CA GLY A 127 1.40 -23.69 43.62
C GLY A 127 0.96 -23.04 42.29
N ALA A 128 1.91 -22.50 41.53
CA ALA A 128 1.63 -21.77 40.27
C ALA A 128 1.60 -22.65 39.00
N ASN A 129 1.95 -23.94 39.13
CA ASN A 129 2.15 -24.90 38.03
C ASN A 129 1.01 -25.93 37.98
N ASN A 130 -0.24 -25.47 38.05
CA ASN A 130 -1.44 -26.30 38.19
C ASN A 130 -2.51 -25.97 37.13
N GLN A 131 -2.12 -25.52 35.94
CA GLN A 131 -3.10 -25.25 34.88
C GLN A 131 -3.68 -26.56 34.34
N ASN A 132 -4.97 -26.78 34.52
CA ASN A 132 -5.67 -27.92 33.92
C ASN A 132 -5.85 -27.71 32.41
N TYR A 133 -6.40 -26.56 32.02
CA TYR A 133 -6.48 -26.10 30.64
C TYR A 133 -6.70 -24.58 30.58
N ALA A 134 -6.33 -23.99 29.45
CA ALA A 134 -6.69 -22.63 29.07
C ALA A 134 -6.85 -22.52 27.56
N PHE A 135 -7.96 -21.93 27.13
CA PHE A 135 -8.21 -21.51 25.76
C PHE A 135 -8.03 -20.00 25.64
N ARG A 136 -7.16 -19.59 24.72
CA ARG A 136 -6.50 -18.29 24.75
C ARG A 136 -6.23 -17.79 23.34
N LEU A 137 -6.05 -16.49 23.22
CA LEU A 137 -5.70 -15.83 21.97
C LEU A 137 -4.26 -15.33 22.03
N GLN A 138 -3.60 -15.21 20.89
CA GLN A 138 -2.34 -14.48 20.78
C GLN A 138 -2.42 -13.48 19.63
N ALA A 139 -2.01 -12.24 19.90
CA ALA A 139 -1.90 -11.22 18.87
C ALA A 139 -0.96 -11.69 17.75
N GLY A 140 -1.50 -11.80 16.54
CA GLY A 140 -0.77 -11.96 15.30
C GLY A 140 -0.69 -10.63 14.53
N LYS A 141 -0.12 -10.65 13.33
CA LYS A 141 0.01 -9.43 12.52
C LYS A 141 -1.30 -9.00 11.87
N THR A 142 -2.17 -9.94 11.53
CA THR A 142 -3.43 -9.72 10.78
C THR A 142 -4.67 -10.14 11.57
N GLY A 143 -4.52 -10.45 12.86
CA GLY A 143 -5.55 -11.08 13.65
C GLY A 143 -5.03 -11.78 14.91
N ALA A 144 -5.62 -12.92 15.27
CA ALA A 144 -5.29 -13.69 16.45
C ALA A 144 -5.07 -15.17 16.13
N GLN A 145 -4.02 -15.78 16.68
CA GLN A 145 -3.97 -17.24 16.79
C GLN A 145 -4.86 -17.67 17.95
N ILE A 146 -5.53 -18.81 17.80
CA ILE A 146 -6.16 -19.50 18.93
C ILE A 146 -5.15 -20.46 19.54
N GLY A 147 -5.19 -20.64 20.85
CA GLY A 147 -4.22 -21.45 21.55
C GLY A 147 -4.79 -22.19 22.74
N PHE A 148 -4.13 -23.32 23.02
CA PHE A 148 -4.49 -24.22 24.10
C PHE A 148 -3.26 -24.43 24.99
N LEU A 149 -3.41 -24.27 26.31
CA LEU A 149 -2.32 -24.39 27.27
C LEU A 149 -2.73 -25.28 28.44
N PHE A 150 -1.85 -26.18 28.86
CA PHE A 150 -1.97 -26.90 30.14
C PHE A 150 -0.59 -27.16 30.74
N HIS A 151 -0.56 -27.58 32.00
CA HIS A 151 0.64 -28.10 32.66
C HIS A 151 0.44 -29.60 32.91
N SER A 152 1.38 -30.45 32.51
CA SER A 152 1.28 -31.89 32.77
C SER A 152 1.51 -32.22 34.24
N ALA A 153 0.90 -33.29 34.72
CA ALA A 153 1.12 -33.78 36.08
C ALA A 153 2.54 -34.33 36.26
N ASP A 154 3.05 -34.25 37.49
CA ASP A 154 4.27 -34.97 37.90
C ASP A 154 4.04 -36.48 37.76
N VAL A 155 5.05 -37.18 37.27
CA VAL A 155 5.10 -38.66 37.24
C VAL A 155 6.36 -39.13 37.97
N PRO A 156 6.43 -40.39 38.46
CA PRO A 156 7.62 -40.88 39.13
C PRO A 156 8.91 -40.61 38.34
N GLY A 157 9.82 -39.84 38.92
CA GLY A 157 11.11 -39.48 38.31
C GLY A 157 11.08 -38.34 37.27
N LYS A 158 9.93 -37.75 36.93
CA LYS A 158 9.83 -36.64 35.97
C LYS A 158 8.84 -35.56 36.40
N LYS A 159 9.30 -34.31 36.48
CA LYS A 159 8.44 -33.15 36.76
C LYS A 159 7.52 -32.83 35.58
N GLY A 160 6.35 -32.28 35.90
CA GLY A 160 5.42 -31.72 34.93
C GLY A 160 6.04 -30.57 34.14
N GLU A 161 5.55 -30.39 32.92
CA GLU A 161 6.00 -29.36 31.98
C GLU A 161 4.80 -28.58 31.44
N TRP A 162 5.04 -27.35 31.01
CA TRP A 162 4.05 -26.56 30.29
C TRP A 162 3.93 -27.05 28.85
N HIS A 163 2.71 -27.25 28.38
CA HIS A 163 2.41 -27.67 27.01
C HIS A 163 1.46 -26.66 26.40
N ARG A 164 1.88 -26.06 25.29
CA ARG A 164 1.11 -25.01 24.62
C ARG A 164 1.07 -25.25 23.12
N TRP A 165 -0.13 -25.11 22.58
CA TRP A 165 -0.42 -25.25 21.17
C TRP A 165 -0.96 -23.93 20.62
N TRP A 166 -0.57 -23.59 19.40
CA TRP A 166 -1.06 -22.43 18.65
C TRP A 166 -1.50 -22.82 17.25
N SER A 167 -2.64 -22.30 16.82
CA SER A 167 -3.14 -22.50 15.45
C SER A 167 -2.18 -21.93 14.41
N THR A 168 -2.09 -22.57 13.25
CA THR A 168 -1.37 -22.05 12.09
C THR A 168 -2.15 -20.92 11.43
N GLU A 169 -3.48 -21.07 11.32
CA GLU A 169 -4.36 -20.03 10.81
C GLU A 169 -4.64 -18.96 11.88
N MET A 170 -5.01 -17.76 11.42
CA MET A 170 -5.38 -16.64 12.27
C MET A 170 -6.86 -16.29 12.10
N MET A 171 -7.52 -16.07 13.23
CA MET A 171 -8.82 -15.40 13.32
C MET A 171 -8.64 -13.94 12.91
N PRO A 172 -9.44 -13.38 11.99
CA PRO A 172 -9.34 -11.97 11.62
C PRO A 172 -9.48 -11.01 12.81
N ALA A 173 -8.94 -9.80 12.69
CA ALA A 173 -8.96 -8.81 13.76
C ALA A 173 -10.33 -8.14 13.97
N ALA A 174 -11.16 -8.10 12.92
CA ALA A 174 -12.40 -7.33 12.88
C ALA A 174 -13.60 -8.24 12.60
N GLY A 175 -14.71 -7.97 13.28
CA GLY A 175 -15.94 -8.76 13.20
C GLY A 175 -16.10 -9.74 14.36
N TRP A 176 -17.23 -10.43 14.37
CA TRP A 176 -17.46 -11.59 15.24
C TRP A 176 -16.97 -12.85 14.56
N HIS A 177 -16.24 -13.67 15.32
CA HIS A 177 -15.68 -14.93 14.86
C HIS A 177 -16.08 -16.07 15.77
N HIS A 178 -16.27 -17.25 15.21
CA HIS A 178 -16.48 -18.48 15.97
C HIS A 178 -15.16 -19.24 16.08
N VAL A 179 -14.71 -19.54 17.29
CA VAL A 179 -13.46 -20.25 17.54
C VAL A 179 -13.69 -21.45 18.43
N ALA A 180 -13.02 -22.57 18.14
CA ALA A 180 -13.09 -23.76 18.96
C ALA A 180 -11.76 -24.54 19.00
N VAL A 181 -11.59 -25.35 20.04
CA VAL A 181 -10.50 -26.32 20.15
C VAL A 181 -11.01 -27.62 20.77
N THR A 182 -10.60 -28.76 20.19
CA THR A 182 -10.85 -30.10 20.73
C THR A 182 -9.52 -30.78 21.01
N TYR A 183 -9.36 -31.40 22.17
CA TYR A 183 -8.15 -32.15 22.52
C TYR A 183 -8.45 -33.32 23.46
N THR A 184 -7.81 -34.47 23.21
CA THR A 184 -7.77 -35.59 24.17
C THR A 184 -6.43 -35.60 24.88
N PHE A 185 -6.45 -35.40 26.20
CA PHE A 185 -5.22 -35.37 27.01
C PHE A 185 -4.46 -36.70 26.94
N GLY A 186 -3.16 -36.60 26.70
CA GLY A 186 -2.28 -37.75 26.49
C GLY A 186 -2.29 -38.33 25.07
N LYS A 187 -3.04 -37.73 24.14
CA LYS A 187 -3.02 -38.10 22.72
C LYS A 187 -2.57 -36.90 21.89
N PRO A 188 -1.26 -36.68 21.69
CA PRO A 188 -0.72 -35.43 21.14
C PRO A 188 -1.26 -35.06 19.75
N LYS A 189 -1.58 -36.06 18.92
CA LYS A 189 -2.14 -35.87 17.56
C LYS A 189 -3.65 -35.59 17.53
N SER A 190 -4.32 -35.59 18.68
CA SER A 190 -5.78 -35.40 18.76
C SER A 190 -6.22 -33.93 18.77
N ILE A 191 -5.29 -32.99 18.94
CA ILE A 191 -5.65 -31.57 19.00
C ILE A 191 -6.12 -31.07 17.64
N LYS A 192 -7.26 -30.38 17.63
CA LYS A 192 -7.86 -29.75 16.45
C LYS A 192 -8.40 -28.37 16.80
N GLY A 193 -8.05 -27.36 16.02
CA GLY A 193 -8.58 -26.01 16.15
C GLY A 193 -9.59 -25.70 15.04
N PHE A 194 -10.51 -24.78 15.32
CA PHE A 194 -11.50 -24.29 14.36
C PHE A 194 -11.63 -22.77 14.44
N ILE A 195 -11.69 -22.12 13.27
CA ILE A 195 -11.89 -20.68 13.12
C ILE A 195 -12.91 -20.47 12.01
N ASP A 196 -14.04 -19.85 12.33
CA ASP A 196 -15.14 -19.54 11.41
C ASP A 196 -15.62 -20.78 10.64
N GLY A 197 -15.78 -21.90 11.35
CA GLY A 197 -16.20 -23.19 10.79
C GLY A 197 -15.15 -23.92 9.95
N ARG A 198 -13.91 -23.39 9.84
CA ARG A 198 -12.79 -24.02 9.13
C ARG A 198 -11.82 -24.66 10.13
N GLU A 199 -11.42 -25.89 9.84
CA GLU A 199 -10.39 -26.59 10.63
C GLU A 199 -9.01 -25.96 10.41
N THR A 200 -8.20 -25.91 11.46
CA THR A 200 -6.81 -25.46 11.42
C THR A 200 -5.90 -26.38 12.24
N ASP A 201 -4.75 -26.71 11.65
CA ASP A 201 -3.63 -27.33 12.36
C ASP A 201 -2.89 -26.31 13.23
N GLY A 202 -1.82 -26.73 13.90
CA GLY A 202 -1.02 -25.85 14.72
C GLY A 202 0.26 -26.48 15.24
N THR A 203 1.03 -25.69 15.97
CA THR A 203 2.36 -26.06 16.47
C THR A 203 2.39 -26.09 17.99
N TRP A 204 3.09 -27.08 18.54
CA TRP A 204 3.35 -27.17 19.98
C TRP A 204 4.68 -26.48 20.32
N ASP A 205 4.70 -25.69 21.40
CA ASP A 205 5.90 -25.11 21.98
C ASP A 205 6.03 -25.45 23.49
N MET A 206 7.03 -24.86 24.16
CA MET A 206 7.40 -25.20 25.54
C MET A 206 7.82 -26.68 25.68
N GLY A 207 7.11 -27.48 26.48
CA GLY A 207 7.35 -28.93 26.61
C GLY A 207 6.88 -29.75 25.40
N GLY A 208 6.34 -29.10 24.36
CA GLY A 208 5.94 -29.74 23.12
C GLY A 208 4.69 -30.61 23.26
N ALA A 209 4.44 -31.45 22.25
CA ALA A 209 3.36 -32.42 22.29
C ALA A 209 3.67 -33.53 23.32
N THR A 210 2.68 -33.97 24.11
CA THR A 210 2.88 -34.95 25.18
C THR A 210 1.79 -36.01 25.24
N ASP A 211 2.16 -37.16 25.80
CA ASP A 211 1.29 -38.28 26.20
C ASP A 211 0.86 -38.22 27.68
N ARG A 212 1.25 -37.17 28.42
CA ARG A 212 0.88 -36.99 29.83
C ARG A 212 -0.46 -36.24 29.98
N GLY A 213 -1.15 -36.56 31.07
CA GLY A 213 -2.35 -35.84 31.50
C GLY A 213 -2.01 -34.50 32.18
N PRO A 214 -2.97 -33.58 32.27
CA PRO A 214 -2.78 -32.29 32.92
C PRO A 214 -2.83 -32.44 34.46
N VAL A 215 -2.38 -31.41 35.18
CA VAL A 215 -2.65 -31.28 36.61
C VAL A 215 -4.16 -31.13 36.79
N VAL A 216 -4.74 -31.88 37.73
CA VAL A 216 -6.16 -31.79 38.10
C VAL A 216 -6.26 -31.30 39.54
N ASP A 217 -6.95 -30.18 39.74
CA ASP A 217 -7.07 -29.52 41.04
C ASP A 217 -8.49 -28.99 41.32
N GLY A 218 -8.65 -28.37 42.49
CA GLY A 218 -9.88 -27.70 42.92
C GLY A 218 -9.96 -26.21 42.62
N ASP A 219 -9.14 -25.67 41.72
CA ASP A 219 -9.15 -24.23 41.41
C ASP A 219 -10.39 -23.84 40.59
N SER A 220 -10.95 -22.65 40.84
CA SER A 220 -12.07 -22.10 40.06
C SER A 220 -11.70 -21.90 38.58
N LEU A 221 -12.71 -21.94 37.71
CA LEU A 221 -12.59 -21.58 36.30
C LEU A 221 -12.89 -20.09 36.11
N LEU A 222 -12.11 -19.43 35.25
CA LEU A 222 -12.25 -18.03 34.89
C LEU A 222 -12.59 -17.87 33.41
N VAL A 223 -13.55 -17.00 33.10
CA VAL A 223 -13.88 -16.58 31.73
C VAL A 223 -13.43 -15.13 31.53
N GLY A 224 -12.77 -14.87 30.40
CA GLY A 224 -12.29 -13.55 29.98
C GLY A 224 -11.02 -13.04 30.65
N THR A 225 -10.43 -13.79 31.57
CA THR A 225 -9.13 -13.47 32.15
C THR A 225 -8.38 -14.71 32.65
N GLY A 226 -7.05 -14.60 32.71
CA GLY A 226 -6.19 -15.58 33.37
C GLY A 226 -6.13 -15.37 34.89
N SER A 227 -5.52 -16.33 35.59
CA SER A 227 -5.50 -16.36 37.05
C SER A 227 -4.82 -15.16 37.73
N THR A 228 -3.90 -14.48 37.05
CA THR A 228 -3.23 -13.28 37.58
C THR A 228 -4.15 -12.06 37.62
N ARG A 229 -5.30 -12.08 36.93
CA ARG A 229 -6.26 -10.98 36.87
C ARG A 229 -5.62 -9.63 36.49
N THR A 230 -4.62 -9.71 35.60
CA THR A 230 -3.89 -8.57 35.05
C THR A 230 -4.37 -8.28 33.64
N GLY A 231 -4.27 -7.01 33.21
CA GLY A 231 -4.67 -6.61 31.85
C GLY A 231 -3.89 -7.32 30.74
N THR A 232 -2.68 -7.81 31.02
CA THR A 232 -1.86 -8.59 30.10
C THR A 232 -2.53 -9.92 29.69
N HIS A 233 -3.27 -10.55 30.60
CA HIS A 233 -3.94 -11.84 30.35
C HIS A 233 -5.47 -11.72 30.31
N ALA A 234 -6.00 -10.50 30.32
CA ALA A 234 -7.42 -10.22 30.25
C ALA A 234 -7.85 -9.94 28.82
N LEU A 235 -8.97 -10.52 28.41
CA LEU A 235 -9.57 -10.25 27.13
C LEU A 235 -10.06 -8.79 27.09
N LYS A 236 -9.66 -8.08 26.04
CA LYS A 236 -10.20 -6.78 25.66
C LYS A 236 -11.08 -6.97 24.42
N GLY A 237 -12.39 -7.08 24.63
CA GLY A 237 -13.33 -7.41 23.56
C GLY A 237 -14.62 -8.00 24.10
N TRP A 238 -15.35 -8.71 23.26
CA TRP A 238 -16.64 -9.29 23.59
C TRP A 238 -16.60 -10.81 23.43
N LEU A 239 -17.29 -11.51 24.32
CA LEU A 239 -17.58 -12.94 24.21
C LEU A 239 -19.07 -13.17 24.12
N ASP A 240 -19.44 -14.17 23.33
CA ASP A 240 -20.76 -14.75 23.29
C ASP A 240 -20.67 -16.29 23.16
N ASP A 241 -21.74 -16.99 23.54
CA ASP A 241 -21.92 -18.44 23.46
C ASP A 241 -20.66 -19.27 23.77
N VAL A 242 -20.06 -19.01 24.94
CA VAL A 242 -18.87 -19.75 25.41
C VAL A 242 -19.33 -21.09 25.96
N ALA A 243 -18.87 -22.20 25.40
CA ALA A 243 -19.27 -23.54 25.82
C ALA A 243 -18.08 -24.48 26.03
N ILE A 244 -18.20 -25.36 27.03
CA ILE A 244 -17.22 -26.42 27.33
C ILE A 244 -17.96 -27.75 27.29
N TYR A 245 -17.37 -28.74 26.62
CA TYR A 245 -17.91 -30.08 26.46
C TYR A 245 -16.90 -31.12 26.99
N ARG A 246 -17.44 -32.20 27.55
CA ARG A 246 -16.68 -33.40 27.87
C ARG A 246 -16.94 -34.46 26.81
N GLY A 247 -16.04 -34.54 25.83
CA GLY A 247 -16.19 -35.33 24.63
C GLY A 247 -16.00 -34.49 23.36
N PRO A 248 -15.75 -35.12 22.21
CA PRO A 248 -15.65 -34.43 20.94
C PRO A 248 -17.03 -33.92 20.51
N VAL A 249 -17.08 -32.68 20.01
CA VAL A 249 -18.23 -32.15 19.25
C VAL A 249 -18.05 -32.48 17.77
N ASP A 250 -19.14 -32.82 17.08
CA ASP A 250 -19.10 -33.12 15.65
C ASP A 250 -18.63 -31.92 14.80
N PHE A 251 -17.77 -32.21 13.83
CA PHE A 251 -17.18 -31.20 12.96
C PHE A 251 -18.21 -30.48 12.11
N ASP A 252 -19.19 -31.19 11.54
CA ASP A 252 -20.21 -30.59 10.71
C ASP A 252 -21.10 -29.66 11.53
N LEU A 253 -21.30 -29.98 12.83
CA LEU A 253 -21.98 -29.08 13.76
C LEU A 253 -21.17 -27.81 13.99
N ILE A 254 -19.88 -27.90 14.32
CA ILE A 254 -18.98 -26.73 14.49
C ILE A 254 -18.97 -25.87 13.22
N LYS A 255 -18.84 -26.50 12.05
CA LYS A 255 -18.88 -25.82 10.75
C LYS A 255 -20.19 -25.09 10.52
N SER A 256 -21.32 -25.70 10.90
CA SER A 256 -22.64 -25.08 10.74
C SER A 256 -22.88 -23.87 11.65
N ARG A 257 -22.09 -23.69 12.73
CA ARG A 257 -22.24 -22.56 13.66
C ARG A 257 -21.93 -21.23 12.98
N TYR A 258 -20.91 -21.17 12.13
CA TYR A 258 -20.50 -19.93 11.48
C TYR A 258 -21.17 -19.75 10.12
N GLN A 259 -22.21 -18.91 10.08
CA GLN A 259 -22.90 -18.52 8.85
C GLN A 259 -22.95 -16.99 8.75
N PHE A 260 -21.96 -16.43 8.05
CA PHE A 260 -21.85 -14.99 7.86
C PHE A 260 -22.47 -14.54 6.53
N VAL A 261 -23.38 -13.58 6.60
CA VAL A 261 -23.92 -12.85 5.45
C VAL A 261 -23.42 -11.41 5.55
N PRO A 262 -22.69 -10.88 4.55
CA PRO A 262 -22.30 -9.48 4.54
C PRO A 262 -23.53 -8.57 4.74
N PRO A 263 -23.41 -7.45 5.47
CA PRO A 263 -24.53 -6.54 5.65
C PRO A 263 -25.08 -6.10 4.28
N PRO A 264 -26.41 -5.87 4.17
CA PRO A 264 -26.98 -5.38 2.93
C PRO A 264 -26.33 -4.04 2.52
N PRO A 265 -26.23 -3.73 1.22
CA PRO A 265 -25.61 -2.49 0.79
C PRO A 265 -26.29 -1.27 1.41
N ALA A 266 -25.50 -0.30 1.89
CA ALA A 266 -26.04 0.87 2.58
C ALA A 266 -26.78 1.86 1.64
N VAL A 267 -26.74 1.65 0.33
CA VAL A 267 -27.39 2.50 -0.68
C VAL A 267 -28.80 1.97 -0.99
N VAL A 268 -29.76 2.88 -1.13
CA VAL A 268 -31.14 2.54 -1.53
C VAL A 268 -31.54 3.23 -2.82
N ALA A 269 -32.53 2.67 -3.52
CA ALA A 269 -32.93 3.12 -4.86
C ALA A 269 -33.27 4.62 -4.96
N LYS A 270 -33.79 5.22 -3.87
CA LYS A 270 -34.12 6.65 -3.82
C LYS A 270 -32.90 7.58 -3.87
N ASP A 271 -31.71 7.09 -3.54
CA ASP A 271 -30.48 7.89 -3.48
C ASP A 271 -29.78 7.95 -4.84
N VAL A 272 -30.20 7.12 -5.80
CA VAL A 272 -29.59 7.02 -7.12
C VAL A 272 -30.21 8.04 -8.09
N PRO A 273 -29.39 8.84 -8.82
CA PRO A 273 -29.89 9.71 -9.87
C PRO A 273 -30.45 8.93 -11.06
N ALA A 274 -31.58 9.39 -11.61
CA ALA A 274 -32.21 8.75 -12.77
C ALA A 274 -31.27 8.73 -13.99
N GLY A 275 -31.18 7.57 -14.66
CA GLY A 275 -30.35 7.39 -15.87
C GLY A 275 -28.84 7.45 -15.64
N ARG A 276 -28.38 7.46 -14.38
CA ARG A 276 -26.96 7.50 -14.00
C ARG A 276 -26.66 6.39 -13.00
N VAL A 277 -25.38 6.04 -12.90
CA VAL A 277 -24.84 5.17 -11.86
C VAL A 277 -24.27 6.06 -10.76
N LEU A 278 -24.79 5.94 -9.53
CA LEU A 278 -24.19 6.56 -8.36
C LEU A 278 -22.96 5.75 -7.96
N VAL A 279 -21.80 6.38 -7.84
CA VAL A 279 -20.56 5.74 -7.39
C VAL A 279 -20.10 6.37 -6.08
N GLN A 280 -19.81 5.51 -5.10
CA GLN A 280 -19.34 5.87 -3.77
C GLN A 280 -18.01 5.17 -3.50
N LEU A 281 -17.02 5.92 -3.02
CA LEU A 281 -15.75 5.38 -2.55
C LEU A 281 -15.71 5.49 -1.02
N ALA A 282 -15.50 4.37 -0.33
CA ALA A 282 -15.44 4.31 1.12
C ALA A 282 -14.08 3.77 1.58
N GLU A 283 -13.37 4.59 2.36
CA GLU A 283 -12.02 4.29 2.85
C GLU A 283 -12.04 3.95 4.35
N GLU A 284 -12.78 4.73 5.14
CA GLU A 284 -12.86 4.57 6.59
C GLU A 284 -13.82 3.42 6.96
N GLY A 285 -13.37 2.51 7.84
CA GLY A 285 -14.13 1.32 8.24
C GLY A 285 -13.81 0.05 7.45
N MET A 286 -12.87 0.12 6.51
CA MET A 286 -12.37 -1.06 5.79
C MET A 286 -11.37 -1.85 6.64
N PRO A 287 -11.39 -3.19 6.58
CA PRO A 287 -10.46 -4.02 7.32
C PRO A 287 -9.06 -4.01 6.70
N ASP A 288 -8.01 -4.05 7.53
CA ASP A 288 -6.61 -4.27 7.11
C ASP A 288 -6.32 -5.74 6.75
N ALA A 289 -7.22 -6.34 5.96
CA ALA A 289 -7.15 -7.73 5.53
C ALA A 289 -7.94 -7.96 4.24
N ASN A 290 -7.76 -9.13 3.61
CA ASN A 290 -8.61 -9.61 2.52
C ASN A 290 -9.96 -10.09 3.06
N ALA A 291 -10.78 -9.16 3.53
CA ALA A 291 -12.08 -9.43 4.12
C ALA A 291 -13.12 -8.36 3.72
N TRP A 292 -14.38 -8.75 3.68
CA TRP A 292 -15.48 -7.80 3.57
C TRP A 292 -15.67 -7.06 4.91
N PRO A 293 -16.03 -5.77 4.90
CA PRO A 293 -16.28 -5.04 6.12
C PRO A 293 -17.52 -5.62 6.84
N SER A 294 -17.44 -5.75 8.17
CA SER A 294 -18.53 -6.30 8.99
C SER A 294 -19.67 -5.30 9.23
N GLU A 295 -19.39 -4.02 9.05
CA GLU A 295 -20.33 -2.90 9.11
C GLU A 295 -20.15 -2.04 7.84
N PRO A 296 -21.18 -1.32 7.37
CA PRO A 296 -21.03 -0.47 6.20
C PRO A 296 -19.92 0.59 6.39
N PRO A 297 -18.88 0.63 5.52
CA PRO A 297 -17.82 1.61 5.64
C PRO A 297 -18.32 3.00 5.27
N LYS A 298 -17.64 4.02 5.79
CA LYS A 298 -18.02 5.42 5.61
C LYS A 298 -17.57 5.92 4.25
N VAL A 299 -18.53 6.47 3.51
CA VAL A 299 -18.29 7.05 2.19
C VAL A 299 -17.46 8.32 2.31
N ALA A 300 -16.31 8.33 1.65
CA ALA A 300 -15.40 9.47 1.58
C ALA A 300 -15.68 10.35 0.35
N GLU A 301 -16.05 9.74 -0.78
CA GLU A 301 -16.25 10.42 -2.04
C GLU A 301 -17.46 9.86 -2.79
N THR A 302 -18.15 10.72 -3.54
CA THR A 302 -19.31 10.33 -4.35
C THR A 302 -19.28 11.06 -5.68
N TYR A 303 -19.50 10.33 -6.77
CA TYR A 303 -19.61 10.85 -8.13
C TYR A 303 -20.61 10.02 -8.94
N THR A 304 -20.79 10.34 -10.22
CA THR A 304 -21.71 9.59 -11.09
C THR A 304 -21.04 9.12 -12.36
N GLU A 305 -21.43 7.93 -12.80
CA GLU A 305 -21.10 7.36 -14.09
C GLU A 305 -22.36 7.12 -14.92
N ASP A 306 -22.20 6.71 -16.16
CA ASP A 306 -23.29 6.38 -17.09
C ASP A 306 -23.41 4.88 -17.40
N ALA A 307 -22.40 4.10 -17.08
CA ALA A 307 -22.38 2.65 -17.24
C ALA A 307 -21.78 1.99 -16.00
N PHE A 308 -22.14 0.72 -15.77
CA PHE A 308 -21.38 -0.16 -14.88
C PHE A 308 -20.09 -0.60 -15.57
N GLY A 309 -19.22 0.37 -15.89
CA GLY A 309 -17.96 0.18 -16.59
C GLY A 309 -16.87 1.04 -15.98
N PHE A 310 -16.12 0.48 -15.03
CA PHE A 310 -15.14 1.19 -14.23
C PHE A 310 -13.72 0.70 -14.53
N LEU A 311 -12.96 1.54 -15.22
CA LEU A 311 -11.55 1.27 -15.58
C LEU A 311 -10.58 1.99 -14.65
N ASN A 312 -11.04 3.07 -14.01
CA ASN A 312 -10.30 3.86 -13.05
C ASN A 312 -11.26 4.54 -12.06
N VAL A 313 -10.70 5.14 -11.02
CA VAL A 313 -11.40 6.04 -10.10
C VAL A 313 -10.76 7.43 -10.14
N PRO A 314 -11.50 8.51 -9.80
CA PRO A 314 -10.91 9.82 -9.59
C PRO A 314 -9.71 9.77 -8.62
N GLN A 315 -8.73 10.63 -8.83
CA GLN A 315 -7.56 10.71 -7.95
C GLN A 315 -7.91 11.47 -6.67
N LYS A 316 -7.36 11.02 -5.55
CA LYS A 316 -7.44 11.74 -4.27
C LYS A 316 -6.35 12.81 -4.24
N TYR A 317 -6.69 14.01 -3.79
CA TYR A 317 -5.74 15.10 -3.62
C TYR A 317 -5.73 15.56 -2.16
N VAL A 318 -4.53 15.80 -1.60
CA VAL A 318 -4.37 16.44 -0.30
C VAL A 318 -4.48 17.96 -0.45
N GLU A 319 -4.56 18.67 0.68
CA GLU A 319 -4.78 20.12 0.74
C GLU A 319 -3.78 20.96 -0.08
N THR A 320 -2.57 20.47 -0.31
CA THR A 320 -1.56 21.14 -1.14
C THR A 320 -1.78 20.97 -2.65
N GLY A 321 -2.80 20.21 -3.07
CA GLY A 321 -3.06 19.85 -4.46
C GLY A 321 -2.11 18.78 -5.01
N VAL A 322 -1.43 18.04 -4.12
CA VAL A 322 -0.63 16.86 -4.43
C VAL A 322 -1.52 15.62 -4.40
N ARG A 323 -1.26 14.61 -5.25
CA ARG A 323 -1.99 13.34 -5.20
C ARG A 323 -1.74 12.66 -3.85
N GLY A 324 -2.82 12.27 -3.18
CA GLY A 324 -2.79 11.53 -1.93
C GLY A 324 -3.11 10.05 -2.16
N ASP A 325 -2.60 9.20 -1.28
CA ASP A 325 -2.92 7.78 -1.31
C ASP A 325 -4.33 7.51 -0.76
N ARG A 326 -5.00 6.53 -1.37
CA ARG A 326 -6.24 5.95 -0.84
C ARG A 326 -5.91 4.85 0.16
N HIS A 327 -6.78 4.66 1.14
CA HIS A 327 -6.70 3.52 2.06
C HIS A 327 -6.67 2.19 1.29
N VAL A 328 -5.90 1.21 1.78
CA VAL A 328 -5.88 -0.14 1.19
C VAL A 328 -6.35 -1.18 2.21
N PRO A 329 -7.42 -1.93 1.92
CA PRO A 329 -8.29 -1.80 0.75
C PRO A 329 -9.32 -0.67 0.95
N PHE A 330 -9.90 -0.18 -0.13
CA PHE A 330 -11.10 0.67 -0.07
C PHE A 330 -12.27 -0.01 -0.78
N LEU A 331 -13.50 0.37 -0.45
CA LEU A 331 -14.71 -0.13 -1.11
C LEU A 331 -15.16 0.84 -2.20
N LEU A 332 -15.33 0.36 -3.43
CA LEU A 332 -16.12 1.04 -4.45
C LEU A 332 -17.52 0.42 -4.47
N ARG A 333 -18.54 1.26 -4.34
CA ARG A 333 -19.95 0.89 -4.46
C ARG A 333 -20.55 1.66 -5.62
N ALA A 334 -21.16 0.95 -6.57
CA ALA A 334 -21.89 1.53 -7.67
C ALA A 334 -23.35 1.07 -7.65
N ALA A 335 -24.31 1.96 -7.80
CA ALA A 335 -25.73 1.63 -7.77
C ALA A 335 -26.52 2.36 -8.85
N ALA A 336 -27.48 1.66 -9.46
CA ALA A 336 -28.38 2.25 -10.43
C ALA A 336 -29.75 1.56 -10.47
N THR A 337 -30.77 2.27 -10.94
CA THR A 337 -32.03 1.63 -11.35
C THR A 337 -31.96 1.34 -12.85
N VAL A 338 -32.07 0.07 -13.24
CA VAL A 338 -31.92 -0.39 -14.63
C VAL A 338 -33.19 -1.11 -15.08
N THR A 339 -33.63 -0.87 -16.31
CA THR A 339 -34.76 -1.59 -16.90
C THR A 339 -34.27 -2.42 -18.07
N LEU A 340 -34.22 -3.74 -17.88
CA LEU A 340 -33.92 -4.69 -18.95
C LEU A 340 -35.23 -5.15 -19.62
N PRO A 341 -35.23 -5.48 -20.92
CA PRO A 341 -36.38 -6.08 -21.58
C PRO A 341 -36.86 -7.33 -20.82
N LYS A 342 -38.15 -7.64 -20.88
CA LYS A 342 -38.63 -8.90 -20.31
C LYS A 342 -38.08 -10.07 -21.13
N GLY A 343 -37.46 -11.05 -20.48
CA GLY A 343 -36.91 -12.23 -21.15
C GLY A 343 -35.75 -12.88 -20.40
N LYS A 344 -35.19 -13.95 -20.95
CA LYS A 344 -34.01 -14.64 -20.41
C LYS A 344 -32.74 -14.06 -21.02
N HIS A 345 -32.04 -13.25 -20.25
CA HIS A 345 -30.81 -12.58 -20.66
C HIS A 345 -29.60 -13.25 -20.02
N ARG A 346 -28.40 -12.83 -20.41
CA ARG A 346 -27.16 -13.25 -19.76
C ARG A 346 -26.50 -12.05 -19.11
N LEU A 347 -25.95 -12.24 -17.91
CA LEU A 347 -25.19 -11.25 -17.16
C LEU A 347 -23.76 -11.75 -16.97
N LEU A 348 -22.81 -10.82 -17.02
CA LEU A 348 -21.40 -11.02 -16.76
C LEU A 348 -20.94 -10.00 -15.72
N LEU A 349 -20.18 -10.48 -14.75
CA LEU A 349 -19.42 -9.68 -13.80
C LEU A 349 -17.94 -9.93 -14.06
N ARG A 350 -17.17 -8.86 -14.28
CA ARG A 350 -15.71 -8.90 -14.36
C ARG A 350 -15.13 -7.92 -13.35
N ALA A 351 -14.11 -8.35 -12.60
CA ALA A 351 -13.40 -7.48 -11.67
C ALA A 351 -12.05 -8.06 -11.26
N ARG A 352 -11.12 -7.18 -10.86
CA ARG A 352 -9.87 -7.59 -10.21
C ARG A 352 -10.07 -7.88 -8.72
N GLY A 353 -10.82 -7.03 -8.02
CA GLY A 353 -11.15 -7.15 -6.60
C GLY A 353 -12.14 -8.27 -6.27
N ALA A 354 -12.35 -8.50 -4.96
CA ALA A 354 -13.52 -9.27 -4.52
C ALA A 354 -14.76 -8.42 -4.73
N THR A 355 -15.73 -8.93 -5.49
CA THR A 355 -16.87 -8.15 -5.96
C THR A 355 -18.17 -8.90 -5.76
N ASN A 356 -19.23 -8.21 -5.37
CA ASN A 356 -20.58 -8.73 -5.31
C ASN A 356 -21.50 -7.88 -6.19
N LEU A 357 -22.31 -8.54 -7.03
CA LEU A 357 -23.38 -7.93 -7.81
C LEU A 357 -24.73 -8.33 -7.23
N TYR A 358 -25.55 -7.34 -6.91
CA TYR A 358 -26.88 -7.49 -6.37
C TYR A 358 -27.93 -6.94 -7.34
N ILE A 359 -29.06 -7.64 -7.47
CA ILE A 359 -30.27 -7.14 -8.12
C ILE A 359 -31.44 -7.31 -7.16
N ASP A 360 -32.14 -6.22 -6.87
CA ASP A 360 -33.27 -6.16 -5.94
C ASP A 360 -32.94 -6.80 -4.57
N GLY A 361 -31.72 -6.55 -4.08
CA GLY A 361 -31.20 -7.03 -2.79
C GLY A 361 -30.70 -8.48 -2.79
N LYS A 362 -30.78 -9.20 -3.91
CA LYS A 362 -30.28 -10.58 -4.03
C LYS A 362 -28.93 -10.61 -4.72
N THR A 363 -27.97 -11.35 -4.18
CA THR A 363 -26.68 -11.61 -4.85
C THR A 363 -26.90 -12.44 -6.11
N ILE A 364 -26.46 -11.94 -7.26
CA ILE A 364 -26.58 -12.58 -8.57
C ILE A 364 -25.24 -13.17 -9.03
N LEU A 365 -24.16 -12.40 -8.92
CA LEU A 365 -22.80 -12.81 -9.30
C LEU A 365 -21.79 -12.33 -8.26
N ASN A 366 -20.65 -13.02 -8.15
CA ASN A 366 -19.53 -12.57 -7.33
C ASN A 366 -18.17 -12.96 -7.94
N THR A 367 -17.11 -12.26 -7.51
CA THR A 367 -15.71 -12.63 -7.74
C THR A 367 -14.97 -12.75 -6.40
N PRO A 368 -14.03 -13.71 -6.25
CA PRO A 368 -13.33 -13.92 -4.98
C PRO A 368 -12.23 -12.87 -4.71
N PHE A 369 -11.60 -12.89 -3.54
CA PHE A 369 -10.38 -12.08 -3.26
C PHE A 369 -9.19 -12.53 -4.10
N PRO A 370 -8.30 -11.62 -4.56
CA PRO A 370 -7.15 -11.99 -5.39
C PRO A 370 -6.31 -13.11 -4.75
N PRO A 371 -5.79 -14.07 -5.53
CA PRO A 371 -4.90 -15.11 -4.99
C PRO A 371 -3.62 -14.50 -4.43
N THR A 372 -2.96 -15.19 -3.51
CA THR A 372 -1.73 -14.72 -2.83
C THR A 372 -0.44 -15.01 -3.61
N ASP A 373 -0.54 -15.25 -4.92
CA ASP A 373 0.47 -15.85 -5.79
C ASP A 373 1.59 -14.90 -6.29
N SER A 374 1.37 -13.58 -6.30
CA SER A 374 2.41 -12.60 -6.64
C SER A 374 2.52 -11.47 -5.61
N ASP A 375 3.73 -11.22 -5.10
CA ASP A 375 4.09 -10.09 -4.25
C ASP A 375 4.55 -8.86 -5.06
N GLY A 376 4.41 -8.90 -6.38
CA GLY A 376 4.86 -7.84 -7.29
C GLY A 376 6.28 -8.04 -7.84
N HIS A 377 7.02 -9.05 -7.36
CA HIS A 377 8.34 -9.43 -7.92
C HIS A 377 8.29 -10.65 -8.84
N HIS A 378 7.17 -11.39 -8.81
CA HIS A 378 6.96 -12.59 -9.59
C HIS A 378 5.96 -12.34 -10.71
N LEU A 379 6.13 -13.05 -11.83
CA LEU A 379 5.16 -13.05 -12.93
C LEU A 379 3.76 -13.39 -12.40
N VAL A 380 2.77 -12.64 -12.87
CA VAL A 380 1.36 -12.99 -12.63
C VAL A 380 1.14 -14.35 -13.27
N ALA A 381 0.55 -15.28 -12.53
CA ALA A 381 0.28 -16.61 -13.04
C ALA A 381 -0.62 -16.52 -14.29
N ASP A 382 -0.31 -17.31 -15.31
CA ASP A 382 -1.15 -17.40 -16.50
C ASP A 382 -2.57 -17.81 -16.12
N GLN A 383 -3.55 -17.15 -16.73
CA GLN A 383 -4.94 -17.45 -16.50
C GLN A 383 -5.29 -18.82 -17.09
N LYS A 384 -5.64 -19.76 -16.21
CA LYS A 384 -6.00 -21.13 -16.60
C LYS A 384 -7.45 -21.14 -17.10
N GLY A 385 -7.62 -20.98 -18.40
CA GLY A 385 -8.92 -20.99 -19.08
C GLY A 385 -9.50 -19.60 -19.24
N TYR A 386 -9.96 -19.31 -20.45
CA TYR A 386 -10.66 -18.08 -20.80
C TYR A 386 -12.14 -18.40 -21.00
N LEU A 387 -12.99 -17.50 -20.53
CA LEU A 387 -14.40 -17.55 -20.85
C LEU A 387 -14.57 -17.04 -22.29
N ASP A 388 -15.21 -17.85 -23.14
CA ASP A 388 -15.58 -17.48 -24.50
C ASP A 388 -17.10 -17.54 -24.61
N LEU A 389 -17.74 -16.36 -24.71
CA LEU A 389 -19.19 -16.21 -24.75
C LEU A 389 -19.72 -15.73 -26.11
N GLY A 390 -18.87 -15.72 -27.14
CA GLY A 390 -19.23 -15.27 -28.48
C GLY A 390 -18.03 -14.76 -29.31
N PRO A 391 -18.20 -14.62 -30.63
CA PRO A 391 -17.12 -14.36 -31.58
C PRO A 391 -16.38 -13.03 -31.39
N ASP A 392 -17.06 -12.00 -30.89
CA ASP A 392 -16.48 -10.68 -30.63
C ASP A 392 -16.28 -10.42 -29.11
N PHE A 393 -16.30 -11.48 -28.30
CA PHE A 393 -16.18 -11.36 -26.85
C PHE A 393 -14.77 -10.91 -26.47
N ARG A 394 -14.68 -9.80 -25.72
CA ARG A 394 -13.42 -9.32 -25.16
C ARG A 394 -12.93 -10.28 -24.09
N PHE A 395 -11.75 -10.87 -24.26
CA PHE A 395 -11.15 -11.71 -23.23
C PHE A 395 -10.74 -10.90 -21.99
N VAL A 396 -10.67 -11.60 -20.86
CA VAL A 396 -10.35 -11.02 -19.56
C VAL A 396 -8.86 -10.60 -19.49
N PRO A 397 -8.54 -9.35 -19.12
CA PRO A 397 -7.16 -8.93 -18.93
C PRO A 397 -6.53 -9.58 -17.69
N PRO A 398 -5.20 -9.78 -17.66
CA PRO A 398 -4.51 -10.41 -16.54
C PRO A 398 -4.87 -9.83 -15.17
N GLY A 399 -5.09 -10.72 -14.20
CA GLY A 399 -5.46 -10.37 -12.82
C GLY A 399 -6.96 -10.11 -12.59
N ASN A 400 -7.76 -9.95 -13.65
CA ASN A 400 -9.21 -9.87 -13.53
C ASN A 400 -9.84 -11.28 -13.52
N ARG A 401 -11.02 -11.38 -12.92
CA ARG A 401 -11.80 -12.62 -12.83
C ARG A 401 -13.22 -12.37 -13.26
N GLU A 402 -13.86 -13.44 -13.71
CA GLU A 402 -15.19 -13.38 -14.31
C GLU A 402 -16.14 -14.37 -13.67
N SER A 403 -17.40 -14.00 -13.64
CA SER A 403 -18.53 -14.87 -13.32
C SER A 403 -19.71 -14.45 -14.21
N TRP A 404 -20.50 -15.41 -14.68
CA TRP A 404 -21.65 -15.13 -15.54
C TRP A 404 -22.82 -16.05 -15.21
N CYS A 405 -24.04 -15.62 -15.54
CA CYS A 405 -25.25 -16.44 -15.40
C CYS A 405 -26.32 -16.06 -16.43
N GLU A 406 -27.32 -16.94 -16.60
CA GLU A 406 -28.61 -16.54 -17.15
C GLU A 406 -29.43 -15.79 -16.09
N PHE A 407 -30.19 -14.80 -16.52
CA PHE A 407 -30.98 -13.92 -15.67
C PHE A 407 -32.33 -13.62 -16.34
N GLU A 408 -33.43 -13.90 -15.63
CA GLU A 408 -34.77 -13.60 -16.12
C GLU A 408 -35.18 -12.18 -15.72
N ALA A 409 -35.15 -11.27 -16.70
CA ALA A 409 -35.51 -9.88 -16.51
C ALA A 409 -37.04 -9.69 -16.54
N THR A 410 -37.53 -8.81 -15.67
CA THR A 410 -38.98 -8.64 -15.45
C THR A 410 -39.65 -7.67 -16.43
N GLY A 411 -38.87 -6.87 -17.17
CA GLY A 411 -39.37 -5.73 -17.94
C GLY A 411 -39.71 -4.50 -17.10
N LYS A 412 -39.48 -4.53 -15.79
CA LYS A 412 -39.69 -3.42 -14.85
C LYS A 412 -38.35 -2.87 -14.37
N PRO A 413 -38.31 -1.65 -13.81
CA PRO A 413 -37.10 -1.14 -13.17
C PRO A 413 -36.64 -2.06 -12.04
N GLN A 414 -35.35 -2.42 -12.05
CA GLN A 414 -34.69 -3.25 -11.04
C GLN A 414 -33.52 -2.48 -10.43
N PHE A 415 -33.32 -2.63 -9.13
CA PHE A 415 -32.26 -1.93 -8.41
C PHE A 415 -30.99 -2.76 -8.41
N VAL A 416 -29.97 -2.27 -9.12
CA VAL A 416 -28.68 -2.94 -9.29
C VAL A 416 -27.63 -2.28 -8.40
N VAL A 417 -26.91 -3.08 -7.62
CA VAL A 417 -25.79 -2.62 -6.79
C VAL A 417 -24.57 -3.50 -7.04
N LEU A 418 -23.43 -2.87 -7.28
CA LEU A 418 -22.13 -3.49 -7.39
C LEU A 418 -21.26 -3.00 -6.23
N GLU A 419 -20.69 -3.90 -5.45
CA GLU A 419 -19.69 -3.57 -4.43
C GLU A 419 -18.40 -4.31 -4.73
N THR A 420 -17.27 -3.60 -4.79
CA THR A 420 -15.94 -4.17 -5.04
C THR A 420 -14.94 -3.67 -4.01
N VAL A 421 -14.18 -4.60 -3.43
CA VAL A 421 -13.03 -4.28 -2.58
C VAL A 421 -11.81 -4.07 -3.47
N VAL A 422 -11.32 -2.83 -3.52
CA VAL A 422 -10.22 -2.40 -4.37
C VAL A 422 -8.91 -2.41 -3.58
N GLY A 423 -7.93 -3.13 -4.13
CA GLY A 423 -6.70 -3.47 -3.43
C GLY A 423 -6.84 -4.75 -2.58
N SER A 424 -5.71 -5.28 -2.15
CA SER A 424 -5.66 -6.52 -1.37
C SER A 424 -4.30 -6.67 -0.69
N PHE A 425 -4.15 -7.74 0.09
CA PHE A 425 -2.91 -8.16 0.72
C PHE A 425 -2.39 -9.45 0.11
N ALA A 426 -1.06 -9.56 -0.05
CA ALA A 426 -0.35 -10.80 -0.27
C ALA A 426 0.51 -11.09 0.97
N GLY A 427 -0.03 -11.90 1.88
CA GLY A 427 0.58 -12.07 3.21
C GLY A 427 0.61 -10.74 3.97
N LYS A 428 1.80 -10.16 4.13
CA LYS A 428 2.02 -8.89 4.84
C LYS A 428 2.19 -7.69 3.90
N SER A 429 2.28 -7.94 2.60
CA SER A 429 2.51 -6.90 1.60
C SER A 429 1.17 -6.34 1.12
N VAL A 430 1.06 -5.01 1.16
CA VAL A 430 -0.06 -4.28 0.57
C VAL A 430 0.11 -4.31 -0.95
N ARG A 431 -0.88 -4.83 -1.67
CA ARG A 431 -0.93 -4.67 -3.13
C ARG A 431 -1.56 -3.32 -3.45
N ARG A 432 -1.00 -2.63 -4.45
CA ARG A 432 -1.54 -1.35 -4.90
C ARG A 432 -3.04 -1.50 -5.22
N PRO A 433 -3.88 -0.51 -4.84
CA PRO A 433 -5.31 -0.59 -5.02
C PRO A 433 -5.69 -0.32 -6.47
N GLU A 434 -5.38 -1.28 -7.34
CA GLU A 434 -5.74 -1.27 -8.75
C GLU A 434 -7.16 -1.81 -8.93
N LEU A 435 -8.04 -1.00 -9.53
CA LEU A 435 -9.41 -1.40 -9.82
C LEU A 435 -9.48 -2.52 -10.88
N GLY A 436 -8.55 -2.50 -11.84
CA GLY A 436 -8.64 -3.34 -13.03
C GLY A 436 -9.83 -2.96 -13.91
N GLU A 437 -10.26 -3.90 -14.75
CA GLU A 437 -11.46 -3.75 -15.57
C GLU A 437 -12.65 -4.26 -14.77
N THR A 438 -13.26 -3.38 -13.97
CA THR A 438 -14.43 -3.72 -13.14
C THR A 438 -15.71 -3.33 -13.86
N VAL A 439 -16.43 -4.32 -14.38
CA VAL A 439 -17.61 -4.08 -15.23
C VAL A 439 -18.75 -5.05 -14.94
N VAL A 440 -19.97 -4.60 -15.23
CA VAL A 440 -21.15 -5.45 -15.40
C VAL A 440 -21.58 -5.35 -16.86
N ALA A 441 -21.59 -6.48 -17.55
CA ALA A 441 -22.03 -6.56 -18.94
C ALA A 441 -23.24 -7.50 -19.06
N TRP A 442 -24.01 -7.33 -20.13
CA TRP A 442 -25.16 -8.18 -20.41
C TRP A 442 -25.30 -8.48 -21.89
N SER A 443 -25.97 -9.59 -22.18
CA SER A 443 -26.33 -10.02 -23.53
C SER A 443 -27.82 -10.30 -23.59
N ARG A 444 -28.48 -9.82 -24.65
CA ARG A 444 -29.91 -9.96 -24.85
C ARG A 444 -30.26 -11.40 -25.22
N GLU A 445 -31.46 -11.83 -24.85
CA GLU A 445 -32.01 -13.14 -25.23
C GLU A 445 -31.88 -13.36 -26.74
N GLY A 446 -31.32 -14.51 -27.13
CA GLY A 446 -31.13 -14.90 -28.53
C GLY A 446 -30.00 -14.17 -29.27
N THR A 447 -29.13 -13.44 -28.58
CA THR A 447 -27.99 -12.73 -29.18
C THR A 447 -26.67 -13.22 -28.60
N GLU A 448 -25.58 -13.11 -29.38
CA GLU A 448 -24.21 -13.38 -28.93
C GLU A 448 -23.42 -12.09 -28.63
N THR A 449 -24.04 -10.93 -28.84
CA THR A 449 -23.42 -9.63 -28.59
C THR A 449 -23.54 -9.25 -27.12
N TRP A 450 -22.50 -8.59 -26.62
CA TRP A 450 -22.39 -8.15 -25.23
C TRP A 450 -22.25 -6.63 -25.18
N GLN A 451 -22.79 -6.02 -24.13
CA GLN A 451 -22.70 -4.59 -23.88
C GLN A 451 -22.62 -4.30 -22.39
N LEU A 452 -22.01 -3.17 -22.01
CA LEU A 452 -22.03 -2.72 -20.63
C LEU A 452 -23.46 -2.47 -20.17
N LEU A 453 -23.73 -2.79 -18.90
CA LEU A 453 -25.02 -2.49 -18.28
C LEU A 453 -25.11 -0.99 -18.03
N THR A 454 -26.15 -0.34 -18.56
CA THR A 454 -26.38 1.10 -18.42
C THR A 454 -27.80 1.38 -17.89
N PRO A 455 -27.99 2.35 -16.99
CA PRO A 455 -29.32 2.81 -16.57
C PRO A 455 -29.96 3.83 -17.53
N GLY A 456 -29.19 4.38 -18.46
CA GLY A 456 -29.62 5.38 -19.44
C GLY A 456 -29.65 4.84 -20.88
N ASN A 457 -29.61 5.75 -21.87
CA ASN A 457 -29.66 5.40 -23.29
C ASN A 457 -28.27 5.14 -23.91
N ARG A 458 -27.20 5.17 -23.10
CA ARG A 458 -25.84 4.96 -23.59
C ARG A 458 -25.66 3.48 -23.92
N GLU A 459 -25.12 3.21 -25.11
CA GLU A 459 -24.74 1.87 -25.54
C GLU A 459 -23.22 1.79 -25.63
N VAL A 460 -22.63 0.80 -24.97
CA VAL A 460 -21.19 0.52 -25.03
C VAL A 460 -21.01 -0.95 -25.31
N ALA A 461 -20.58 -1.28 -26.53
CA ALA A 461 -20.31 -2.65 -26.91
C ALA A 461 -19.17 -3.22 -26.05
N PHE A 462 -19.36 -4.43 -25.51
CA PHE A 462 -18.35 -5.13 -24.70
C PHE A 462 -17.45 -5.98 -25.59
N THR A 463 -16.72 -5.28 -26.46
CA THR A 463 -15.72 -5.81 -27.39
C THR A 463 -14.41 -5.02 -27.19
N ASP A 464 -13.29 -5.48 -27.75
CA ASP A 464 -12.01 -4.77 -27.62
C ASP A 464 -12.11 -3.31 -28.10
N LYS A 465 -12.64 -3.11 -29.31
CA LYS A 465 -12.83 -1.77 -29.89
C LYS A 465 -13.82 -0.92 -29.10
N GLY A 466 -14.89 -1.52 -28.60
CA GLY A 466 -15.91 -0.82 -27.82
C GLY A 466 -15.35 -0.30 -26.49
N ILE A 467 -14.58 -1.15 -25.79
CA ILE A 467 -13.92 -0.77 -24.54
C ILE A 467 -12.78 0.21 -24.78
N GLU A 468 -11.96 0.07 -25.82
CA GLU A 468 -10.90 1.04 -26.16
C GLU A 468 -11.46 2.45 -26.40
N THR A 469 -12.56 2.54 -27.16
CA THR A 469 -13.23 3.82 -27.44
C THR A 469 -13.80 4.43 -26.14
N TYR A 470 -14.46 3.60 -25.32
CA TYR A 470 -15.00 4.01 -24.03
C TYR A 470 -13.89 4.48 -23.08
N GLU A 471 -12.78 3.74 -23.00
CA GLU A 471 -11.63 4.07 -22.15
C GLU A 471 -10.99 5.42 -22.51
N ALA A 472 -10.77 5.69 -23.80
CA ALA A 472 -10.21 6.95 -24.26
C ALA A 472 -11.08 8.15 -23.87
N GLU A 473 -12.39 8.04 -24.06
CA GLU A 473 -13.35 9.05 -23.59
C GLU A 473 -13.29 9.20 -22.07
N ARG A 474 -13.24 8.07 -21.35
CA ARG A 474 -13.27 8.10 -19.89
C ARG A 474 -12.01 8.67 -19.26
N ASN A 475 -10.86 8.42 -19.85
CA ASN A 475 -9.60 9.02 -19.43
C ASN A 475 -9.63 10.54 -19.60
N SER A 476 -10.23 11.04 -20.68
CA SER A 476 -10.41 12.49 -20.90
C SER A 476 -11.31 13.10 -19.82
N TYR A 477 -12.44 12.46 -19.51
CA TYR A 477 -13.31 12.92 -18.43
C TYR A 477 -12.61 12.90 -17.06
N TYR A 478 -11.88 11.83 -16.72
CA TYR A 478 -11.20 11.75 -15.43
C TYR A 478 -10.10 12.80 -15.31
N ALA A 479 -9.40 13.13 -16.40
CA ALA A 479 -8.44 14.23 -16.40
C ALA A 479 -9.08 15.58 -16.04
N GLU A 480 -10.29 15.86 -16.54
CA GLU A 480 -11.03 17.08 -16.18
C GLU A 480 -11.50 17.08 -14.72
N VAL A 481 -12.04 15.95 -14.24
CA VAL A 481 -12.45 15.78 -12.84
C VAL A 481 -11.27 15.98 -11.89
N ASP A 482 -10.15 15.33 -12.21
CA ASP A 482 -8.92 15.41 -11.41
C ASP A 482 -8.33 16.81 -11.42
N ALA A 483 -8.30 17.49 -12.57
CA ALA A 483 -7.84 18.88 -12.67
C ALA A 483 -8.67 19.81 -11.79
N LYS A 484 -10.00 19.63 -11.79
CA LYS A 484 -10.91 20.41 -10.94
C LYS A 484 -10.72 20.10 -9.45
N ALA A 485 -10.61 18.83 -9.08
CA ALA A 485 -10.38 18.41 -7.70
C ALA A 485 -9.03 18.94 -7.17
N ARG A 486 -7.98 18.84 -7.97
CA ARG A 486 -6.66 19.39 -7.67
C ARG A 486 -6.69 20.90 -7.47
N ALA A 487 -7.36 21.63 -8.37
CA ALA A 487 -7.48 23.08 -8.27
C ALA A 487 -8.25 23.49 -7.00
N ALA A 488 -9.33 22.79 -6.66
CA ALA A 488 -10.10 23.03 -5.45
C ALA A 488 -9.27 22.83 -4.18
N MET A 489 -8.46 21.76 -4.10
CA MET A 489 -7.56 21.55 -2.97
C MET A 489 -6.50 22.64 -2.92
N ARG A 490 -5.79 22.90 -4.03
CA ARG A 490 -4.74 23.92 -4.10
C ARG A 490 -5.23 25.31 -3.65
N ALA A 491 -6.47 25.67 -3.98
CA ALA A 491 -7.05 26.97 -3.62
C ALA A 491 -7.03 27.22 -2.10
N THR A 492 -7.10 26.15 -1.29
CA THR A 492 -7.00 26.25 0.18
C THR A 492 -5.63 26.76 0.65
N HIS A 493 -4.60 26.67 -0.20
CA HIS A 493 -3.22 27.07 0.07
C HIS A 493 -2.79 28.31 -0.73
N ASP A 494 -3.70 28.96 -1.46
CA ASP A 494 -3.34 30.08 -2.32
C ASP A 494 -2.75 31.25 -1.55
N ASP A 495 -3.24 31.55 -0.35
CA ASP A 495 -2.72 32.64 0.50
C ASP A 495 -1.24 32.43 0.86
N TYR A 496 -0.85 31.20 1.19
CA TYR A 496 0.53 30.86 1.49
C TYR A 496 1.43 31.11 0.27
N TRP A 497 1.01 30.61 -0.90
CA TRP A 497 1.79 30.75 -2.12
C TRP A 497 1.79 32.19 -2.66
N ASN A 498 0.70 32.93 -2.51
CA ASN A 498 0.59 34.34 -2.88
C ASN A 498 1.58 35.19 -2.09
N LYS A 499 1.67 34.99 -0.76
CA LYS A 499 2.67 35.69 0.07
C LYS A 499 4.10 35.47 -0.42
N ARG A 500 4.45 34.23 -0.78
CA ARG A 500 5.78 33.91 -1.33
C ARG A 500 6.02 34.54 -2.70
N ARG A 501 5.01 34.53 -3.58
CA ARG A 501 5.09 35.20 -4.89
C ARG A 501 5.31 36.70 -4.72
N GLU A 502 4.59 37.35 -3.83
CA GLU A 502 4.75 38.78 -3.55
C GLU A 502 6.12 39.09 -2.92
N ALA A 503 6.59 38.25 -1.99
CA ALA A 503 7.94 38.38 -1.44
C ALA A 503 9.03 38.22 -2.51
N ALA A 504 8.88 37.24 -3.41
CA ALA A 504 9.81 37.02 -4.52
C ALA A 504 9.81 38.21 -5.49
N LYS A 505 8.63 38.72 -5.87
CA LYS A 505 8.51 39.95 -6.68
C LYS A 505 9.18 41.15 -6.00
N ALA A 506 8.96 41.34 -4.71
CA ALA A 506 9.56 42.43 -3.94
C ALA A 506 11.09 42.28 -3.83
N TRP A 507 11.61 41.05 -3.75
CA TRP A 507 13.05 40.78 -3.77
C TRP A 507 13.64 41.09 -5.14
N ILE A 508 13.04 40.57 -6.22
CA ILE A 508 13.47 40.84 -7.62
C ILE A 508 13.48 42.35 -7.89
N ALA A 509 12.46 43.09 -7.46
CA ALA A 509 12.38 44.54 -7.64
C ALA A 509 13.48 45.33 -6.90
N LYS A 510 14.08 44.75 -5.85
CA LYS A 510 15.21 45.34 -5.10
C LYS A 510 16.56 44.89 -5.61
N THR A 511 16.63 43.78 -6.34
CA THR A 511 17.87 43.25 -6.90
C THR A 511 18.34 44.19 -8.02
N PRO A 512 19.55 44.77 -7.91
CA PRO A 512 20.09 45.61 -8.96
C PRO A 512 20.15 44.84 -10.29
N GLU A 513 19.74 45.50 -11.37
CA GLU A 513 19.87 44.94 -12.71
C GLU A 513 21.34 44.67 -13.02
N VAL A 514 21.64 43.47 -13.54
CA VAL A 514 22.99 43.12 -13.98
C VAL A 514 23.28 43.92 -15.24
N LYS A 515 24.16 44.92 -15.12
CA LYS A 515 24.58 45.74 -16.26
C LYS A 515 25.28 44.88 -17.28
N VAL A 516 24.75 44.88 -18.50
CA VAL A 516 25.39 44.21 -19.64
C VAL A 516 26.71 44.92 -19.96
N PRO A 517 27.86 44.22 -19.96
CA PRO A 517 29.15 44.80 -20.29
C PRO A 517 29.19 45.35 -21.72
N GLU A 518 30.15 46.22 -21.98
CA GLU A 518 30.48 46.62 -23.35
C GLU A 518 31.05 45.43 -24.13
N LEU A 519 30.77 45.38 -25.43
CA LEU A 519 31.28 44.31 -26.28
C LEU A 519 32.79 44.46 -26.49
N VAL A 520 33.54 43.44 -26.12
CA VAL A 520 34.97 43.36 -26.40
C VAL A 520 35.20 43.22 -27.90
N LYS A 521 36.14 44.00 -28.44
CA LYS A 521 36.47 44.01 -29.87
C LYS A 521 36.86 42.61 -30.37
N GLY A 522 36.24 42.16 -31.46
CA GLY A 522 36.52 40.86 -32.08
C GLY A 522 35.59 39.71 -31.65
N PHE A 523 34.66 39.96 -30.72
CA PHE A 523 33.65 38.99 -30.31
C PHE A 523 32.31 39.20 -31.03
N PRO A 524 31.48 38.14 -31.19
CA PRO A 524 30.14 38.26 -31.76
C PRO A 524 29.21 39.10 -30.87
N ALA A 525 28.21 39.72 -31.49
CA ALA A 525 27.24 40.61 -30.84
C ALA A 525 25.79 40.14 -31.08
N SER A 526 25.58 38.82 -31.17
CA SER A 526 24.31 38.23 -31.57
C SER A 526 23.25 38.38 -30.48
N ASN A 527 23.64 38.40 -29.20
CA ASN A 527 22.74 38.64 -28.07
C ASN A 527 23.49 39.27 -26.85
N PRO A 528 22.78 39.73 -25.80
CA PRO A 528 23.42 40.30 -24.62
C PRO A 528 24.37 39.36 -23.84
N ILE A 529 24.14 38.05 -23.87
CA ILE A 529 25.00 37.04 -23.21
C ILE A 529 26.38 37.01 -23.85
N ASP A 530 26.48 37.22 -25.18
CA ASP A 530 27.78 37.27 -25.87
C ASP A 530 28.69 38.35 -25.27
N LYS A 531 28.13 39.47 -24.82
CA LYS A 531 28.89 40.55 -24.18
C LYS A 531 29.44 40.14 -22.81
N PHE A 532 28.66 39.39 -22.02
CA PHE A 532 29.14 38.82 -20.75
C PHE A 532 30.25 37.79 -20.96
N ILE A 533 30.06 36.87 -21.91
CA ILE A 533 31.06 35.86 -22.26
C ILE A 533 32.33 36.52 -22.77
N ALA A 534 32.21 37.48 -23.69
CA ALA A 534 33.34 38.23 -24.24
C ALA A 534 34.09 39.00 -23.16
N ALA A 535 33.39 39.70 -22.26
CA ALA A 535 34.00 40.39 -21.13
C ALA A 535 34.75 39.41 -20.22
N LYS A 536 34.18 38.24 -19.92
CA LYS A 536 34.84 37.23 -19.07
C LYS A 536 36.07 36.62 -19.75
N ILE A 537 35.98 36.31 -21.05
CA ILE A 537 37.13 35.80 -21.82
C ILE A 537 38.24 36.84 -21.89
N ALA A 538 37.89 38.12 -22.08
CA ALA A 538 38.87 39.20 -22.09
C ALA A 538 39.53 39.37 -20.72
N GLU A 539 38.74 39.39 -19.63
CA GLU A 539 39.26 39.43 -18.26
C GLU A 539 40.26 38.29 -17.99
N VAL A 540 39.90 37.05 -18.36
CA VAL A 540 40.74 35.87 -18.15
C VAL A 540 41.95 35.85 -19.09
N SER A 541 41.80 36.30 -20.34
CA SER A 541 42.91 36.42 -21.30
C SER A 541 43.91 37.49 -20.86
N ASP A 542 43.43 38.62 -20.35
CA ASP A 542 44.25 39.70 -19.81
C ASP A 542 45.00 39.24 -18.57
N GLN A 543 44.33 38.49 -17.68
CA GLN A 543 45.04 37.78 -16.62
C GLN A 543 46.16 36.94 -17.27
N ALA A 544 45.84 36.05 -18.22
CA ALA A 544 46.78 35.10 -18.82
C ALA A 544 47.96 35.71 -19.60
N THR A 545 48.02 37.04 -19.77
CA THR A 545 49.21 37.71 -20.31
C THR A 545 50.37 37.64 -19.31
N HIS A 546 51.17 36.59 -19.46
CA HIS A 546 52.33 36.24 -18.65
C HIS A 546 53.33 37.40 -18.44
N GLN A 547 53.55 37.78 -17.18
CA GLN A 547 54.69 38.60 -16.76
C GLN A 547 55.72 37.74 -16.02
N GLY A 548 56.42 36.86 -16.76
CA GLY A 548 57.44 35.99 -16.17
C GLY A 548 58.06 35.05 -17.19
N SER A 549 58.82 34.07 -16.71
CA SER A 549 59.37 32.99 -17.51
C SER A 549 58.87 31.60 -17.08
N VAL A 550 58.08 31.51 -15.99
CA VAL A 550 57.46 30.27 -15.51
C VAL A 550 55.95 30.26 -15.72
N ASP A 551 55.44 29.32 -16.51
CA ASP A 551 54.01 29.16 -16.75
C ASP A 551 53.39 28.27 -15.67
N PHE A 552 52.37 28.76 -14.96
CA PHE A 552 51.76 27.99 -13.88
C PHE A 552 51.17 26.67 -14.37
N PHE A 553 50.34 26.66 -15.42
CA PHE A 553 49.65 25.43 -15.85
C PHE A 553 50.60 24.40 -16.47
N LYS A 554 51.67 24.86 -17.11
CA LYS A 554 52.67 23.98 -17.74
C LYS A 554 53.71 23.49 -16.76
N ASP A 555 54.18 24.36 -15.87
CA ASP A 555 55.39 24.11 -15.08
C ASP A 555 55.08 23.85 -13.59
N VAL A 556 54.16 24.60 -12.96
CA VAL A 556 53.90 24.53 -11.50
C VAL A 556 52.72 23.62 -11.14
N ALA A 557 51.62 23.70 -11.88
CA ALA A 557 50.41 22.93 -11.64
C ALA A 557 50.65 21.40 -11.62
N PRO A 558 51.47 20.82 -12.52
CA PRO A 558 51.79 19.39 -12.44
C PRO A 558 52.47 19.00 -11.12
N VAL A 559 53.29 19.90 -10.56
CA VAL A 559 53.95 19.67 -9.25
C VAL A 559 52.91 19.73 -8.13
N PHE A 560 52.01 20.72 -8.15
CA PHE A 560 50.94 20.84 -7.15
C PHE A 560 49.96 19.67 -7.22
N GLU A 561 49.56 19.24 -8.40
CA GLU A 561 48.68 18.09 -8.60
C GLU A 561 49.31 16.80 -8.08
N ALA A 562 50.59 16.58 -8.37
CA ALA A 562 51.28 15.37 -7.96
C ALA A 562 51.59 15.32 -6.45
N LYS A 563 51.79 16.47 -5.80
CA LYS A 563 52.40 16.51 -4.44
C LYS A 563 51.55 17.20 -3.38
N CYS A 564 50.66 18.12 -3.76
CA CYS A 564 49.98 19.01 -2.81
C CYS A 564 48.46 18.81 -2.79
N VAL A 565 47.85 18.71 -3.97
CA VAL A 565 46.40 18.82 -4.19
C VAL A 565 45.62 17.63 -3.60
N GLU A 566 46.21 16.44 -3.48
CA GLU A 566 45.56 15.29 -2.84
C GLU A 566 45.10 15.62 -1.40
N CYS A 567 45.92 16.34 -0.64
CA CYS A 567 45.63 16.72 0.74
C CYS A 567 45.08 18.15 0.88
N HIS A 568 45.31 19.04 -0.09
CA HIS A 568 45.00 20.47 -0.02
C HIS A 568 43.92 20.92 -1.00
N ARG A 569 42.90 20.09 -1.26
CA ARG A 569 41.74 20.43 -2.10
C ARG A 569 40.40 20.20 -1.40
N GLY A 570 39.38 20.93 -1.84
CA GLY A 570 38.00 20.76 -1.39
C GLY A 570 37.75 21.04 0.11
N THR A 571 36.58 20.67 0.60
CA THR A 571 36.10 21.04 1.94
C THR A 571 36.79 20.30 3.10
N LYS A 572 37.55 19.23 2.82
CA LYS A 572 38.28 18.43 3.81
C LYS A 572 39.81 18.65 3.74
N ALA A 573 40.24 19.76 3.16
CA ALA A 573 41.65 20.08 3.00
C ALA A 573 42.39 20.14 4.35
N LYS A 574 43.56 19.48 4.42
CA LYS A 574 44.36 19.40 5.65
C LYS A 574 44.89 20.77 6.06
N GLY A 575 44.87 21.04 7.37
CA GLY A 575 45.26 22.34 7.91
C GLY A 575 44.38 23.50 7.46
N GLY A 576 43.24 23.24 6.78
CA GLY A 576 42.41 24.27 6.16
C GLY A 576 43.06 24.98 4.97
N LEU A 577 44.24 24.53 4.51
CA LEU A 577 44.95 25.12 3.38
C LEU A 577 44.43 24.53 2.07
N ARG A 578 44.09 25.41 1.12
CA ARG A 578 43.64 25.08 -0.23
C ARG A 578 44.69 25.53 -1.25
N LEU A 579 45.06 24.63 -2.15
CA LEU A 579 46.02 24.83 -3.23
C LEU A 579 45.41 24.45 -4.59
N ASP A 580 44.14 24.76 -4.78
CA ASP A 580 43.41 24.63 -6.04
C ASP A 580 42.89 25.97 -6.60
N SER A 581 43.17 27.09 -5.91
CA SER A 581 43.03 28.45 -6.42
C SER A 581 44.11 29.37 -5.83
N LEU A 582 44.50 30.40 -6.56
CA LEU A 582 45.44 31.42 -6.05
C LEU A 582 44.84 32.20 -4.87
N ALA A 583 43.56 32.56 -4.95
CA ALA A 583 42.87 33.31 -3.91
C ALA A 583 42.89 32.57 -2.56
N ASP A 584 42.67 31.26 -2.57
CA ASP A 584 42.74 30.46 -1.35
C ASP A 584 44.19 30.22 -0.90
N ALA A 585 45.13 30.04 -1.83
CA ALA A 585 46.56 29.91 -1.50
C ALA A 585 47.12 31.18 -0.82
N MET A 586 46.67 32.36 -1.25
CA MET A 586 46.99 33.65 -0.64
C MET A 586 46.32 33.83 0.73
N LYS A 587 45.11 33.31 0.90
CA LYS A 587 44.44 33.31 2.21
C LYS A 587 45.16 32.40 3.21
N GLY A 588 45.71 31.29 2.73
CA GLY A 588 46.48 30.35 3.53
C GLY A 588 45.63 29.41 4.40
N GLY A 589 46.34 28.63 5.23
CA GLY A 589 45.75 27.66 6.15
C GLY A 589 45.48 28.21 7.55
N LYS A 590 45.23 27.33 8.52
CA LYS A 590 44.92 27.69 9.91
C LYS A 590 46.10 28.28 10.70
N SER A 591 47.33 28.04 10.28
CA SER A 591 48.51 28.22 11.16
C SER A 591 49.65 29.03 10.55
N ASP A 592 49.86 28.95 9.24
CA ASP A 592 51.12 29.41 8.63
C ASP A 592 50.99 30.74 7.85
N GLY A 593 49.83 31.41 7.93
CA GLY A 593 49.54 32.58 7.10
C GLY A 593 49.44 32.23 5.61
N ALA A 594 49.68 33.22 4.74
CA ALA A 594 49.61 33.05 3.28
C ALA A 594 50.55 31.94 2.82
N ALA A 595 50.02 30.92 2.15
CA ALA A 595 50.86 29.85 1.61
C ALA A 595 51.70 30.35 0.43
N VAL A 596 51.11 31.23 -0.37
CA VAL A 596 51.76 31.92 -1.49
C VAL A 596 51.58 33.42 -1.30
N GLU A 597 52.68 34.15 -1.19
CA GLU A 597 52.73 35.61 -1.17
C GLU A 597 53.41 36.08 -2.47
N PRO A 598 52.63 36.59 -3.44
CA PRO A 598 53.13 37.07 -4.72
C PRO A 598 54.35 38.00 -4.59
N GLY A 599 55.43 37.68 -5.30
CA GLY A 599 56.68 38.45 -5.32
C GLY A 599 57.59 38.26 -4.10
N LYS A 600 57.17 37.49 -3.07
CA LYS A 600 57.94 37.32 -1.82
C LYS A 600 58.09 35.83 -1.46
N PRO A 601 58.99 35.10 -2.12
CA PRO A 601 59.20 33.68 -1.83
C PRO A 601 59.57 33.40 -0.36
N SER A 602 60.37 34.27 0.26
CA SER A 602 60.77 34.13 1.67
C SER A 602 59.63 34.37 2.66
N ALA A 603 58.56 35.05 2.25
CA ALA A 603 57.35 35.26 3.05
C ALA A 603 56.25 34.22 2.74
N SER A 604 56.49 33.30 1.80
CA SER A 604 55.51 32.31 1.38
C SER A 604 55.70 31.00 2.15
N ALA A 605 54.72 30.63 2.97
CA ALA A 605 54.84 29.47 3.85
C ALA A 605 55.07 28.15 3.09
N ILE A 606 54.61 28.05 1.83
CA ILE A 606 54.86 26.87 1.00
C ILE A 606 56.35 26.59 0.81
N ILE A 607 57.19 27.64 0.66
CA ILE A 607 58.64 27.49 0.50
C ILE A 607 59.26 26.95 1.78
N ALA A 608 58.85 27.45 2.94
CA ALA A 608 59.32 26.95 4.23
C ALA A 608 58.94 25.47 4.44
N ARG A 609 57.71 25.09 4.08
CA ARG A 609 57.21 23.71 4.23
C ARG A 609 57.87 22.72 3.27
N ILE A 610 58.15 23.09 2.01
CA ILE A 610 58.79 22.16 1.04
C ILE A 610 60.31 22.05 1.22
N THR A 611 60.93 22.96 1.97
CA THR A 611 62.38 22.97 2.25
C THR A 611 62.77 22.59 3.67
N SER A 612 61.79 22.32 4.55
CA SER A 612 62.07 21.92 5.93
C SER A 612 62.75 20.55 5.99
N ASP A 613 63.68 20.41 6.94
CA ASP A 613 64.33 19.14 7.29
C ASP A 613 63.62 18.43 8.47
N ASP A 614 62.65 19.09 9.12
CA ASP A 614 61.86 18.52 10.22
C ASP A 614 60.72 17.66 9.66
N GLU A 615 60.76 16.35 9.94
CA GLU A 615 59.80 15.35 9.45
C GLU A 615 58.32 15.70 9.74
N ASP A 616 58.04 16.42 10.83
CA ASP A 616 56.68 16.82 11.21
C ASP A 616 56.22 18.10 10.48
N GLU A 617 57.15 18.86 9.92
CA GLU A 617 56.86 20.14 9.24
C GLU A 617 56.94 20.05 7.71
N VAL A 618 57.72 19.12 7.19
CA VAL A 618 58.03 19.05 5.76
C VAL A 618 56.87 18.48 4.93
N MET A 619 56.53 19.19 3.86
CA MET A 619 55.46 18.80 2.93
C MET A 619 56.05 18.35 1.58
N PRO A 620 55.55 17.26 0.98
CA PRO A 620 54.48 16.38 1.45
C PRO A 620 54.97 15.41 2.54
N PRO A 621 54.17 15.07 3.57
CA PRO A 621 54.60 14.24 4.71
C PRO A 621 54.74 12.75 4.34
N LYS A 622 54.15 12.35 3.21
CA LYS A 622 54.25 11.00 2.63
C LYS A 622 54.42 11.13 1.13
N GLY A 623 55.17 10.21 0.52
CA GLY A 623 55.46 10.22 -0.92
C GLY A 623 56.77 10.93 -1.27
N SER A 624 57.00 11.17 -2.55
CA SER A 624 58.23 11.79 -3.05
C SER A 624 58.29 13.27 -2.66
N ARG A 625 59.41 13.68 -2.04
CA ARG A 625 59.68 15.09 -1.71
C ARG A 625 59.68 15.96 -2.97
N VAL A 626 59.46 17.25 -2.78
CA VAL A 626 59.68 18.25 -3.84
C VAL A 626 61.19 18.27 -4.13
N SER A 627 61.58 18.08 -5.39
CA SER A 627 62.98 18.08 -5.80
C SER A 627 63.57 19.49 -5.71
N LYS A 628 64.89 19.61 -5.80
CA LYS A 628 65.55 20.92 -5.81
C LYS A 628 65.13 21.75 -7.02
N GLU A 629 64.93 21.10 -8.17
CA GLU A 629 64.51 21.71 -9.43
C GLU A 629 63.06 22.22 -9.33
N GLU A 630 62.15 21.41 -8.79
CA GLU A 630 60.75 21.83 -8.56
C GLU A 630 60.64 22.92 -7.50
N THR A 631 61.46 22.86 -6.44
CA THR A 631 61.53 23.91 -5.41
C THR A 631 62.02 25.22 -6.02
N ALA A 632 63.06 25.17 -6.85
CA ALA A 632 63.56 26.33 -7.57
C ALA A 632 62.51 26.90 -8.54
N LEU A 633 61.75 26.02 -9.20
CA LEU A 633 60.66 26.39 -10.09
C LEU A 633 59.53 27.12 -9.36
N ILE A 634 59.04 26.58 -8.25
CA ILE A 634 57.99 27.19 -7.43
C ILE A 634 58.49 28.52 -6.85
N THR A 635 59.73 28.55 -6.33
CA THR A 635 60.35 29.77 -5.79
C THR A 635 60.42 30.87 -6.86
N LYS A 636 60.83 30.50 -8.07
CA LYS A 636 60.92 31.41 -9.21
C LYS A 636 59.54 31.92 -9.62
N TRP A 637 58.55 31.05 -9.75
CA TRP A 637 57.17 31.44 -10.03
C TRP A 637 56.62 32.41 -8.99
N ILE A 638 56.84 32.17 -7.69
CA ILE A 638 56.43 33.11 -6.64
C ILE A 638 57.16 34.44 -6.78
N SER A 639 58.46 34.43 -7.07
CA SER A 639 59.26 35.65 -7.26
C SER A 639 58.79 36.49 -8.44
N GLU A 640 58.28 35.84 -9.49
CA GLU A 640 57.68 36.47 -10.67
C GLU A 640 56.25 36.97 -10.42
N GLY A 641 55.74 36.88 -9.19
CA GLY A 641 54.40 37.37 -8.83
C GLY A 641 53.34 36.28 -8.69
N ALA A 642 53.72 35.00 -8.67
CA ALA A 642 52.82 33.87 -8.46
C ALA A 642 51.59 33.87 -9.39
N TYR A 643 51.81 34.18 -10.66
CA TYR A 643 50.74 34.32 -11.63
C TYR A 643 50.03 32.96 -11.86
N TRP A 644 48.76 32.84 -11.45
CA TRP A 644 47.94 31.63 -11.51
C TRP A 644 46.50 31.98 -11.92
N PRO A 645 46.17 31.88 -13.23
CA PRO A 645 44.82 32.12 -13.73
C PRO A 645 43.84 31.04 -13.28
N GLU A 646 42.57 31.40 -13.08
CA GLU A 646 41.50 30.43 -12.78
C GLU A 646 41.23 29.47 -13.96
N ILE A 647 41.47 29.93 -15.19
CA ILE A 647 41.21 29.17 -16.41
C ILE A 647 42.46 29.22 -17.31
N ARG A 648 42.79 28.08 -17.89
CA ARG A 648 43.84 27.95 -18.89
C ARG A 648 43.39 28.60 -20.22
N ALA A 649 43.78 29.86 -20.44
CA ALA A 649 43.28 30.68 -21.55
C ALA A 649 43.94 30.41 -22.92
N ASP A 650 45.10 29.74 -22.97
CA ASP A 650 45.86 29.46 -24.21
C ASP A 650 45.14 28.52 -25.19
N HIS A 651 43.99 27.95 -24.81
CA HIS A 651 43.17 27.04 -25.64
C HIS A 651 41.73 27.51 -25.88
N LEU A 652 41.39 28.75 -25.54
CA LEU A 652 40.02 29.26 -25.74
C LEU A 652 39.79 29.68 -27.20
N THR A 653 39.38 28.73 -28.04
CA THR A 653 38.93 29.00 -29.41
C THR A 653 37.42 29.01 -29.50
N LEU A 654 36.83 30.03 -30.13
CA LEU A 654 35.39 30.08 -30.38
C LEU A 654 35.03 28.96 -31.37
N THR A 655 34.12 28.08 -30.96
CA THR A 655 33.54 27.09 -31.86
C THR A 655 32.64 27.76 -32.90
N GLN A 656 32.62 27.24 -34.12
CA GLN A 656 31.67 27.70 -35.13
C GLN A 656 30.22 27.49 -34.65
N PRO A 657 29.28 28.39 -35.00
CA PRO A 657 27.87 28.19 -34.72
C PRO A 657 27.38 26.85 -35.29
N ALA A 658 26.51 26.17 -34.54
CA ALA A 658 25.84 24.97 -35.03
C ALA A 658 24.99 25.29 -36.27
N ASP A 659 24.85 24.32 -37.18
CA ASP A 659 23.87 24.38 -38.27
C ASP A 659 22.44 24.43 -37.72
N ASP A 660 21.49 24.84 -38.56
CA ASP A 660 20.11 25.12 -38.16
C ASP A 660 19.39 23.89 -37.58
N LEU A 661 19.58 22.70 -38.16
CA LEU A 661 18.92 21.50 -37.68
C LEU A 661 19.53 21.02 -36.36
N THR A 662 20.87 21.08 -36.24
CA THR A 662 21.57 20.81 -34.98
C THR A 662 21.13 21.79 -33.89
N PHE A 663 21.00 23.07 -34.22
CA PHE A 663 20.47 24.09 -33.31
C PHE A 663 19.05 23.73 -32.86
N LEU A 664 18.12 23.49 -33.79
CA LEU A 664 16.72 23.19 -33.47
C LEU A 664 16.59 21.96 -32.57
N ARG A 665 17.35 20.90 -32.86
CA ARG A 665 17.36 19.70 -32.03
C ARG A 665 17.86 19.98 -30.62
N ARG A 666 18.99 20.67 -30.48
CA ARG A 666 19.58 20.98 -29.16
C ARG A 666 18.67 21.88 -28.34
N VAL A 667 18.19 22.99 -28.92
CA VAL A 667 17.35 23.93 -28.19
C VAL A 667 16.04 23.29 -27.75
N THR A 668 15.43 22.41 -28.56
CA THR A 668 14.19 21.70 -28.17
C THR A 668 14.45 20.70 -27.04
N LEU A 669 15.56 19.94 -27.10
CA LEU A 669 15.93 19.02 -26.02
C LEU A 669 16.23 19.77 -24.72
N ASP A 670 16.98 20.86 -24.77
CA ASP A 670 17.39 21.62 -23.59
C ASP A 670 16.23 22.39 -22.94
N THR A 671 15.23 22.79 -23.73
CA THR A 671 14.09 23.58 -23.23
C THR A 671 12.94 22.69 -22.79
N VAL A 672 12.52 21.74 -23.62
CA VAL A 672 11.29 20.94 -23.40
C VAL A 672 11.54 19.44 -23.29
N GLY A 673 12.81 18.99 -23.29
CA GLY A 673 13.19 17.61 -22.99
C GLY A 673 12.93 16.59 -24.08
N VAL A 674 12.44 17.01 -25.24
CA VAL A 674 12.10 16.13 -26.37
C VAL A 674 12.68 16.66 -27.68
N VAL A 675 12.79 15.79 -28.68
CA VAL A 675 13.19 16.20 -30.03
C VAL A 675 12.04 16.94 -30.74
N PRO A 676 12.34 17.85 -31.70
CA PRO A 676 11.30 18.52 -32.46
C PRO A 676 10.48 17.52 -33.29
N SER A 677 9.19 17.76 -33.41
CA SER A 677 8.31 16.98 -34.29
C SER A 677 8.66 17.23 -35.77
N LEU A 678 8.20 16.34 -36.66
CA LEU A 678 8.37 16.52 -38.10
C LEU A 678 7.74 17.83 -38.60
N GLU A 679 6.62 18.24 -38.00
CA GLU A 679 5.95 19.51 -38.32
C GLU A 679 6.76 20.72 -37.85
N GLU A 680 7.36 20.65 -36.65
CA GLU A 680 8.21 21.71 -36.10
C GLU A 680 9.50 21.87 -36.94
N ILE A 681 10.09 20.78 -37.40
CA ILE A 681 11.26 20.80 -38.30
C ILE A 681 10.88 21.49 -39.62
N ALA A 682 9.81 21.04 -40.28
CA ALA A 682 9.38 21.60 -41.57
C ALA A 682 9.02 23.09 -41.47
N ALA A 683 8.43 23.52 -40.36
CA ALA A 683 8.11 24.92 -40.10
C ALA A 683 9.38 25.79 -39.94
N PHE A 684 10.38 25.27 -39.23
CA PHE A 684 11.65 25.98 -39.02
C PHE A 684 12.51 26.06 -40.28
N GLU A 685 12.61 25.00 -41.07
CA GLU A 685 13.36 25.03 -42.34
C GLU A 685 12.81 26.07 -43.32
N LYS A 686 11.50 26.32 -43.27
CA LYS A 686 10.84 27.35 -44.08
C LYS A 686 11.16 28.78 -43.62
N ASN A 687 11.41 28.97 -42.32
CA ASN A 687 11.75 30.27 -41.73
C ASN A 687 12.69 30.06 -40.53
N PRO A 688 14.02 30.01 -40.75
CA PRO A 688 15.00 29.62 -39.73
C PRO A 688 15.31 30.75 -38.73
N ASP A 689 14.26 31.25 -38.07
CA ASP A 689 14.35 32.27 -37.04
C ASP A 689 14.61 31.61 -35.68
N ARG A 690 15.89 31.60 -35.30
CA ARG A 690 16.36 31.00 -34.04
C ARG A 690 15.78 31.69 -32.81
N ALA A 691 15.57 33.00 -32.84
CA ALA A 691 15.03 33.75 -31.71
C ALA A 691 13.56 33.41 -31.48
N ALA A 692 12.77 33.39 -32.55
CA ALA A 692 11.36 33.01 -32.48
C ALA A 692 11.16 31.57 -31.97
N VAL A 693 12.05 30.65 -32.32
CA VAL A 693 12.03 29.27 -31.78
C VAL A 693 12.28 29.25 -30.28
N ILE A 694 13.28 30.00 -29.79
CA ILE A 694 13.57 30.09 -28.36
C ILE A 694 12.35 30.65 -27.61
N ASP A 695 11.78 31.76 -28.07
CA ASP A 695 10.61 32.38 -27.43
C ASP A 695 9.41 31.42 -27.38
N ARG A 696 9.17 30.70 -28.48
CA ARG A 696 8.12 29.68 -28.54
C ARG A 696 8.35 28.56 -27.53
N LEU A 697 9.58 28.05 -27.43
CA LEU A 697 9.92 26.92 -26.55
C LEU A 697 9.88 27.32 -25.07
N VAL A 698 10.31 28.53 -24.72
CA VAL A 698 10.21 29.06 -23.34
C VAL A 698 8.75 29.29 -22.94
N ALA A 699 7.88 29.63 -23.90
CA ALA A 699 6.44 29.76 -23.67
C ALA A 699 5.69 28.41 -23.73
N ASP A 700 6.36 27.31 -24.08
CA ASP A 700 5.73 26.00 -24.23
C ASP A 700 5.39 25.39 -22.86
N PRO A 701 4.16 24.86 -22.64
CA PRO A 701 3.81 24.20 -21.38
C PRO A 701 4.78 23.08 -20.98
N ARG A 702 5.36 22.37 -21.96
CA ARG A 702 6.34 21.28 -21.72
C ARG A 702 7.63 21.77 -21.08
N TRP A 703 7.95 23.06 -21.21
CA TRP A 703 9.14 23.64 -20.57
C TRP A 703 9.08 23.44 -19.06
N ALA A 704 7.94 23.75 -18.44
CA ALA A 704 7.77 23.55 -17.00
C ALA A 704 7.96 22.07 -16.61
N ASP A 705 7.35 21.16 -17.36
CA ASP A 705 7.43 19.72 -17.11
C ASP A 705 8.86 19.17 -17.21
N HIS A 706 9.64 19.59 -18.21
CA HIS A 706 11.03 19.17 -18.38
C HIS A 706 11.90 19.59 -17.20
N TRP A 707 11.73 20.84 -16.74
CA TRP A 707 12.53 21.41 -15.67
C TRP A 707 12.09 20.97 -14.27
N MET A 708 10.91 20.34 -14.11
CA MET A 708 10.43 19.86 -12.81
C MET A 708 11.42 18.95 -12.11
N GLY A 709 12.05 18.00 -12.82
CA GLY A 709 13.00 17.07 -12.21
C GLY A 709 14.25 17.77 -11.66
N TYR A 710 14.82 18.70 -12.44
CA TYR A 710 15.93 19.53 -12.00
C TYR A 710 15.57 20.38 -10.78
N TRP A 711 14.41 21.06 -10.82
CA TRP A 711 13.97 21.87 -9.69
C TRP A 711 13.66 21.03 -8.45
N GLN A 712 13.13 19.82 -8.61
CA GLN A 712 12.97 18.91 -7.48
C GLN A 712 14.31 18.54 -6.86
N ASP A 713 15.36 18.32 -7.65
CA ASP A 713 16.70 18.03 -7.13
C ASP A 713 17.34 19.25 -6.44
N VAL A 714 17.23 20.44 -7.04
CA VAL A 714 17.76 21.68 -6.45
C VAL A 714 17.02 22.10 -5.18
N LEU A 715 15.71 21.84 -5.11
CA LEU A 715 14.85 22.21 -3.98
C LEU A 715 14.67 21.10 -2.95
N ALA A 716 14.99 19.85 -3.28
CA ALA A 716 15.08 18.78 -2.31
C ALA A 716 16.29 19.06 -1.43
N GLU A 717 16.03 19.62 -0.25
CA GLU A 717 16.94 19.49 0.87
C GLU A 717 17.20 17.99 1.06
N ASN A 718 18.40 17.54 0.71
CA ASN A 718 18.95 16.29 1.18
C ASN A 718 19.19 16.50 2.69
N PRO A 719 18.36 15.95 3.60
CA PRO A 719 18.46 16.20 5.03
C PRO A 719 19.75 15.67 5.66
#